data_AF-A0A8S1UE93-F1
#
_entry.id   AF-A0A8S1UE93-F1
#
_cell.length_a   1.000
_cell.length_b   1.000
_cell.length_c   1.000
_cell.angle_alpha   90.00
_cell.angle_beta   90.00
_cell.angle_gamma   90.00
#
_symmetry.space_group_name_H-M   'P 1'
#
loop_
_entity.id
_entity.type
_entity.pdbx_description
1 polymer ?
#
loop_
_entity_poly.entity_id
_entity_poly.type
_entity_poly.pdbx_seq_one_letter_code
_entity_poly.pdbx_strand_id
1 'polypeptide(L)'
;MKNNIGQLDMRTLVVHLSRKIKIQNPDLRQGGTIQIVHGLIENDIYIGQIQLQGVELVNFGQLEKAGLTIENVFTQASQTSSIVGCSFHEGQGKFLRISNSNKISVLGNVFYSGIKALVEIVDQKYLIFKNNILIHVKKAGPSNWAVLANFIFSKSNLNILRSNLDITENIGQGSEDTGFYIVSTQCNQIDQANIYNNVCSSAQNACFAVVQRNSACDAISDLYAYHSKIGIMFSVNSRQLEIKKFITAENKINIILKGSSINEMNNVIKISDGYITAIARPTCITCYENIDVNYCSSTLGMQLATMSSQSFLPTVDNLQSDQFDWINTKQVIDLRVLVNNLEFNQFKVNNNQVPNCVENAVFRQHPQAIDMTGRHYLKNTLCTDCEFESLLYRLRDSDFNKIGLYGGCGSMECTGQKNILIEDLTGDFFGEIGQGISNNTEFGQYAKYCKRIEQWNGYWCPGRNIQVLYFMSTAPEQNTRLYSPVILSDGTNKNILNSCYEWNWIESRPQFTRQSKFIGLVSANSKIMLNTTGLQPTSSKFWLSQNSEVDVQDQVIISIKFDIKLMPKLFKNGIIISPSLLDSCGSYNYSFTKNKLEFTLTQQPDCYVEVKLFNYIAIKQKFLANPKLNCIHFLLTMKRFYQIDTQSTVCSNNIDESRRRLGESDLVEITFEWAIIDDAQPGTPEAYGSEERLSKYVDKLSQFTADPDLGIYEILSQSYESYILTDINLPSSEPTELLDTTISNPIVQNNTNNSDTSFQDLDIISINENESVNQDKNNNGKVIISKDSEPFDDNDQDQEQSLIIILSIVVPLVFIILITLLCIRRVQQRKNQVVIPTIQIQQNETTNNKLPETTFMGRSALKTPKADYNENIQFVTKI
;
A
#
# COMPACT_ATOMS: atom_id res chain seq x y z
N MET A 1 3.28 -7.08 -26.72
CA MET A 1 2.20 -7.99 -27.21
C MET A 1 1.17 -7.13 -27.95
N LYS A 2 0.55 -7.61 -29.04
CA LYS A 2 -0.54 -6.88 -29.74
C LYS A 2 -1.88 -7.15 -29.05
N ASN A 3 -2.10 -6.61 -27.85
CA ASN A 3 -3.39 -6.74 -27.19
C ASN A 3 -4.38 -5.73 -27.77
N ASN A 4 -5.63 -6.14 -27.95
CA ASN A 4 -6.77 -5.29 -28.33
C ASN A 4 -7.14 -4.31 -27.19
N ILE A 5 -6.18 -3.53 -26.68
CA ILE A 5 -6.35 -2.57 -25.56
C ILE A 5 -7.04 -1.28 -26.06
N GLY A 6 -7.08 -1.07 -27.37
CA GLY A 6 -7.69 0.10 -28.02
C GLY A 6 -6.64 0.97 -28.72
N GLN A 7 -7.06 2.18 -29.10
CA GLN A 7 -6.19 3.21 -29.66
C GLN A 7 -6.41 4.50 -28.87
N LEU A 8 -5.33 5.17 -28.51
CA LEU A 8 -5.37 6.49 -27.89
C LEU A 8 -5.02 7.56 -28.94
N ASP A 9 -5.95 8.46 -29.20
CA ASP A 9 -5.71 9.65 -30.03
C ASP A 9 -5.25 10.81 -29.14
N MET A 10 -4.00 11.22 -29.28
CA MET A 10 -3.39 12.32 -28.51
C MET A 10 -3.36 13.64 -29.27
N ARG A 11 -4.04 13.75 -30.43
CA ARG A 11 -4.08 15.00 -31.20
C ARG A 11 -4.86 16.08 -30.47
N THR A 12 -4.48 17.33 -30.70
CA THR A 12 -5.21 18.49 -30.18
C THR A 12 -6.64 18.51 -30.69
N LEU A 13 -7.61 18.68 -29.78
CA LEU A 13 -9.01 18.79 -30.13
C LEU A 13 -9.33 20.19 -30.65
N VAL A 14 -10.06 20.25 -31.77
CA VAL A 14 -10.62 21.48 -32.32
C VAL A 14 -12.13 21.30 -32.36
N VAL A 15 -12.86 22.20 -31.71
CA VAL A 15 -14.32 22.11 -31.60
C VAL A 15 -14.99 23.39 -32.09
N HIS A 16 -16.12 23.24 -32.75
CA HIS A 16 -17.01 24.36 -33.09
C HIS A 16 -17.99 24.59 -31.94
N LEU A 17 -18.03 25.82 -31.41
CA LEU A 17 -18.95 26.20 -30.34
C LEU A 17 -20.28 26.74 -30.85
N SER A 18 -20.29 27.42 -32.00
CA SER A 18 -21.50 28.08 -32.49
C SER A 18 -22.59 27.10 -32.91
N ARG A 19 -23.86 27.47 -32.67
CA ARG A 19 -25.03 26.71 -33.12
C ARG A 19 -26.06 27.62 -33.79
N LYS A 20 -27.09 27.03 -34.39
CA LYS A 20 -28.17 27.78 -35.07
C LYS A 20 -29.04 28.57 -34.10
N ILE A 21 -29.22 28.06 -32.89
CA ILE A 21 -30.00 28.70 -31.83
C ILE A 21 -29.01 29.10 -30.73
N LYS A 22 -28.95 30.40 -30.42
CA LYS A 22 -28.11 30.94 -29.34
C LYS A 22 -28.98 31.54 -28.25
N ILE A 23 -28.79 31.06 -27.03
CA ILE A 23 -29.36 31.60 -25.80
C ILE A 23 -28.17 32.17 -25.00
N GLN A 24 -28.21 33.46 -24.72
CA GLN A 24 -27.12 34.14 -24.04
C GLN A 24 -27.66 34.96 -22.87
N ASN A 25 -26.99 34.87 -21.72
CA ASN A 25 -27.18 35.87 -20.68
C ASN A 25 -26.29 37.09 -20.98
N PRO A 26 -26.87 38.29 -21.14
CA PRO A 26 -26.10 39.51 -21.37
C PRO A 26 -25.30 39.96 -20.14
N ASP A 27 -25.68 39.55 -18.92
CA ASP A 27 -24.94 39.91 -17.71
C ASP A 27 -23.77 38.93 -17.48
N LEU A 28 -22.55 39.43 -17.68
CA LEU A 28 -21.32 38.69 -17.44
C LEU A 28 -21.03 38.47 -15.94
N ARG A 29 -21.69 39.23 -15.06
CA ARG A 29 -21.49 39.17 -13.60
C ARG A 29 -22.43 38.21 -12.91
N GLN A 30 -23.58 37.92 -13.51
CA GLN A 30 -24.57 36.98 -12.99
C GLN A 30 -24.85 35.91 -14.03
N GLY A 31 -24.39 34.69 -13.83
CA GLY A 31 -24.63 33.59 -14.78
C GLY A 31 -26.12 33.27 -14.96
N GLY A 32 -26.52 32.98 -16.19
CA GLY A 32 -27.89 32.55 -16.50
C GLY A 32 -28.18 31.16 -15.93
N THR A 33 -29.44 30.87 -15.60
CA THR A 33 -29.86 29.55 -15.11
C THR A 33 -31.19 29.14 -15.72
N ILE A 34 -31.27 27.88 -16.15
CA ILE A 34 -32.49 27.20 -16.58
C ILE A 34 -32.68 26.03 -15.60
N GLN A 35 -33.82 25.98 -14.93
CA GLN A 35 -34.12 24.94 -13.95
C GLN A 35 -35.37 24.17 -14.35
N ILE A 36 -35.25 22.84 -14.35
CA ILE A 36 -36.34 21.90 -14.60
C ILE A 36 -36.44 21.00 -13.39
N VAL A 37 -37.61 21.03 -12.77
CA VAL A 37 -37.90 20.28 -11.56
C VAL A 37 -39.18 19.48 -11.73
N HIS A 38 -39.24 18.35 -11.05
CA HIS A 38 -40.51 17.74 -10.68
C HIS A 38 -41.09 18.48 -9.48
N GLY A 39 -42.32 18.96 -9.59
CA GLY A 39 -42.98 19.73 -8.54
C GLY A 39 -44.45 19.35 -8.36
N LEU A 40 -44.93 19.47 -7.12
CA LEU A 40 -46.35 19.50 -6.80
C LEU A 40 -46.79 20.96 -6.79
N ILE A 41 -47.72 21.33 -7.65
CA ILE A 41 -48.40 22.63 -7.59
C ILE A 41 -49.88 22.31 -7.37
N GLU A 42 -50.46 22.77 -6.27
CA GLU A 42 -51.90 22.69 -5.99
C GLU A 42 -52.50 21.27 -6.12
N ASN A 43 -51.81 20.25 -5.59
CA ASN A 43 -52.15 18.81 -5.66
C ASN A 43 -51.94 18.13 -7.04
N ASP A 44 -51.50 18.84 -8.06
CA ASP A 44 -51.13 18.26 -9.36
C ASP A 44 -49.63 17.98 -9.47
N ILE A 45 -49.28 16.81 -10.02
CA ILE A 45 -47.89 16.39 -10.26
C ILE A 45 -47.46 16.91 -11.64
N TYR A 46 -46.51 17.85 -11.68
CA TYR A 46 -45.86 18.29 -12.91
C TYR A 46 -44.54 17.54 -13.13
N ILE A 47 -44.50 16.71 -14.17
CA ILE A 47 -43.29 16.04 -14.64
C ILE A 47 -42.68 16.92 -15.74
N GLY A 48 -41.62 17.67 -15.42
CA GLY A 48 -40.88 18.43 -16.42
C GLY A 48 -40.13 17.50 -17.39
N GLN A 49 -40.18 17.80 -18.68
CA GLN A 49 -39.36 17.15 -19.72
C GLN A 49 -38.63 18.23 -20.52
N ILE A 50 -37.39 17.94 -20.96
CA ILE A 50 -36.64 18.84 -21.84
C ILE A 50 -36.08 18.13 -23.06
N GLN A 51 -36.16 18.81 -24.20
CA GLN A 51 -35.50 18.43 -25.44
C GLN A 51 -34.73 19.63 -25.98
N LEU A 52 -33.41 19.58 -25.89
CA LEU A 52 -32.50 20.55 -26.52
C LEU A 52 -31.74 19.85 -27.64
N GLN A 53 -31.74 20.45 -28.82
CA GLN A 53 -30.96 19.96 -29.96
C GLN A 53 -30.28 21.12 -30.67
N GLY A 54 -28.95 21.07 -30.77
CA GLY A 54 -28.19 22.09 -31.50
C GLY A 54 -28.37 23.50 -30.95
N VAL A 55 -28.41 23.65 -29.63
CA VAL A 55 -28.54 24.95 -28.94
C VAL A 55 -27.20 25.35 -28.34
N GLU A 56 -26.84 26.62 -28.50
CA GLU A 56 -25.69 27.28 -27.89
C GLU A 56 -26.13 28.08 -26.67
N LEU A 57 -25.54 27.79 -25.51
CA LEU A 57 -25.80 28.44 -24.22
C LEU A 57 -24.53 29.19 -23.79
N VAL A 58 -24.61 30.52 -23.72
CA VAL A 58 -23.46 31.41 -23.42
C VAL A 58 -23.67 32.20 -22.14
N ASN A 59 -22.66 32.23 -21.27
CA ASN A 59 -22.71 32.85 -19.94
C ASN A 59 -23.76 32.23 -19.01
N PHE A 60 -23.94 30.90 -19.09
CA PHE A 60 -24.82 30.15 -18.20
C PHE A 60 -24.00 29.49 -17.09
N GLY A 61 -24.55 29.46 -15.87
CA GLY A 61 -23.92 28.88 -14.69
C GLY A 61 -23.36 29.90 -13.72
N GLN A 62 -23.68 29.72 -12.44
CA GLN A 62 -23.16 30.44 -11.28
C GLN A 62 -22.36 29.47 -10.40
N LEU A 63 -21.53 30.00 -9.49
CA LEU A 63 -20.67 29.17 -8.63
C LEU A 63 -21.42 28.03 -7.92
N GLU A 64 -22.64 28.30 -7.43
CA GLU A 64 -23.46 27.32 -6.71
C GLU A 64 -24.66 26.79 -7.49
N LYS A 65 -24.98 27.37 -8.66
CA LYS A 65 -26.13 26.96 -9.48
C LYS A 65 -25.72 26.64 -10.90
N ALA A 66 -26.09 25.47 -11.40
CA ALA A 66 -25.77 25.12 -12.77
C ALA A 66 -26.60 25.91 -13.79
N GLY A 67 -26.01 26.16 -14.96
CA GLY A 67 -26.63 26.84 -16.09
C GLY A 67 -27.88 26.12 -16.58
N LEU A 68 -27.85 24.78 -16.59
CA LEU A 68 -28.98 23.91 -16.79
C LEU A 68 -29.06 22.90 -15.65
N THR A 69 -30.21 22.86 -14.97
CA THR A 69 -30.45 21.99 -13.82
C THR A 69 -31.67 21.11 -14.08
N ILE A 70 -31.52 19.78 -13.99
CA ILE A 70 -32.61 18.80 -14.07
C ILE A 70 -32.66 18.02 -12.77
N GLU A 71 -33.70 18.21 -11.96
CA GLU A 71 -33.78 17.64 -10.61
C GLU A 71 -35.11 16.95 -10.31
N ASN A 72 -35.03 15.78 -9.67
CA ASN A 72 -36.17 14.98 -9.20
C ASN A 72 -37.13 14.54 -10.31
N VAL A 73 -36.71 14.51 -11.57
CA VAL A 73 -37.58 14.17 -12.71
C VAL A 73 -37.71 12.66 -12.86
N PHE A 74 -38.89 12.13 -12.53
CA PHE A 74 -39.27 10.73 -12.75
C PHE A 74 -40.24 10.62 -13.93
N THR A 75 -39.69 10.53 -15.13
CA THR A 75 -40.44 10.32 -16.37
C THR A 75 -41.15 8.96 -16.38
N GLN A 76 -42.34 8.92 -17.02
CA GLN A 76 -43.09 7.68 -17.28
C GLN A 76 -42.34 6.76 -18.27
N ALA A 77 -42.88 5.57 -18.54
CA ALA A 77 -42.28 4.57 -19.42
C ALA A 77 -41.84 5.12 -20.80
N SER A 78 -42.54 6.11 -21.34
CA SER A 78 -42.42 6.61 -22.72
C SER A 78 -41.70 7.95 -22.91
N GLN A 79 -41.31 8.66 -21.85
CA GLN A 79 -40.71 10.01 -21.96
C GLN A 79 -39.22 9.97 -21.59
N THR A 80 -38.39 10.74 -22.31
CA THR A 80 -36.94 10.84 -22.09
C THR A 80 -36.54 12.30 -22.29
N SER A 81 -35.78 12.85 -21.36
CA SER A 81 -35.18 14.18 -21.51
C SER A 81 -33.88 14.06 -22.30
N SER A 82 -33.66 14.93 -23.29
CA SER A 82 -32.52 14.82 -24.21
C SER A 82 -31.82 16.17 -24.42
N ILE A 83 -30.49 16.17 -24.34
CA ILE A 83 -29.60 17.29 -24.65
C ILE A 83 -28.61 16.80 -25.70
N VAL A 84 -28.79 17.22 -26.96
CA VAL A 84 -28.08 16.63 -28.11
C VAL A 84 -27.39 17.69 -28.96
N GLY A 85 -26.08 17.56 -29.15
CA GLY A 85 -25.34 18.45 -30.05
C GLY A 85 -25.33 19.92 -29.59
N CYS A 86 -25.57 20.19 -28.32
CA CYS A 86 -25.55 21.54 -27.74
C CYS A 86 -24.12 22.00 -27.45
N SER A 87 -23.95 23.29 -27.20
CA SER A 87 -22.73 23.87 -26.64
C SER A 87 -23.04 24.73 -25.42
N PHE A 88 -22.20 24.63 -24.41
CA PHE A 88 -22.25 25.43 -23.19
C PHE A 88 -20.89 26.08 -23.03
N HIS A 89 -20.82 27.41 -23.02
CA HIS A 89 -19.53 28.08 -22.92
C HIS A 89 -19.53 29.43 -22.21
N GLU A 90 -18.35 29.84 -21.76
CA GLU A 90 -18.08 31.11 -21.08
C GLU A 90 -18.87 31.30 -19.76
N GLY A 91 -19.12 30.21 -19.03
CA GLY A 91 -19.88 30.23 -17.78
C GLY A 91 -19.05 30.68 -16.57
N GLN A 92 -19.72 31.31 -15.60
CA GLN A 92 -19.12 31.71 -14.31
C GLN A 92 -19.32 30.64 -13.22
N GLY A 93 -19.59 29.40 -13.62
CA GLY A 93 -19.94 28.33 -12.70
C GLY A 93 -20.24 27.02 -13.41
N LYS A 94 -21.15 26.24 -12.83
CA LYS A 94 -21.48 24.92 -13.37
C LYS A 94 -22.33 24.99 -14.63
N PHE A 95 -22.11 24.16 -15.65
CA PHE A 95 -22.96 24.19 -16.85
C PHE A 95 -24.18 23.30 -16.73
N LEU A 96 -23.99 22.03 -16.35
CA LEU A 96 -25.07 21.04 -16.30
C LEU A 96 -25.06 20.35 -14.95
N ARG A 97 -26.22 20.35 -14.28
CA ARG A 97 -26.47 19.52 -13.10
C ARG A 97 -27.68 18.62 -13.34
N ILE A 98 -27.50 17.33 -13.12
CA ILE A 98 -28.58 16.35 -13.18
C ILE A 98 -28.63 15.62 -11.83
N SER A 99 -29.74 15.74 -11.09
CA SER A 99 -29.87 15.13 -9.76
C SER A 99 -31.16 14.32 -9.61
N ASN A 100 -31.06 13.14 -8.99
CA ASN A 100 -32.17 12.26 -8.64
C ASN A 100 -33.25 12.11 -9.73
N SER A 101 -32.85 11.90 -10.98
CA SER A 101 -33.76 11.87 -12.14
C SER A 101 -33.61 10.55 -12.92
N ASN A 102 -34.52 10.31 -13.86
CA ASN A 102 -34.48 9.11 -14.71
C ASN A 102 -34.60 9.39 -16.22
N LYS A 103 -34.04 8.48 -17.04
CA LYS A 103 -34.14 8.50 -18.50
C LYS A 103 -33.70 9.82 -19.12
N ILE A 104 -32.42 10.11 -18.98
CA ILE A 104 -31.81 11.32 -19.51
C ILE A 104 -30.72 10.93 -20.50
N SER A 105 -30.71 11.60 -21.65
CA SER A 105 -29.69 11.42 -22.69
C SER A 105 -28.94 12.72 -22.93
N VAL A 106 -27.62 12.68 -22.80
CA VAL A 106 -26.70 13.81 -23.01
C VAL A 106 -25.67 13.36 -24.05
N LEU A 107 -25.88 13.75 -25.30
CA LEU A 107 -25.19 13.17 -26.46
C LEU A 107 -24.49 14.24 -27.30
N GLY A 108 -23.20 14.08 -27.58
CA GLY A 108 -22.53 14.91 -28.59
C GLY A 108 -22.39 16.38 -28.22
N ASN A 109 -22.41 16.74 -26.93
CA ASN A 109 -22.38 18.14 -26.48
C ASN A 109 -20.94 18.64 -26.30
N VAL A 110 -20.76 19.96 -26.36
CA VAL A 110 -19.49 20.62 -26.06
C VAL A 110 -19.66 21.51 -24.84
N PHE A 111 -18.85 21.29 -23.81
CA PHE A 111 -18.76 22.14 -22.62
C PHE A 111 -17.40 22.81 -22.62
N TYR A 112 -17.34 24.14 -22.65
CA TYR A 112 -16.09 24.88 -22.81
C TYR A 112 -15.96 26.03 -21.81
N SER A 113 -14.86 26.06 -21.05
CA SER A 113 -14.48 27.18 -20.17
C SER A 113 -15.55 27.52 -19.12
N GLY A 114 -15.63 26.69 -18.08
CA GLY A 114 -16.46 26.93 -16.89
C GLY A 114 -15.64 27.02 -15.60
N ILE A 115 -16.33 27.14 -14.47
CA ILE A 115 -15.74 27.24 -13.13
C ILE A 115 -16.32 26.13 -12.24
N LYS A 116 -15.50 25.55 -11.35
CA LYS A 116 -15.87 24.49 -10.37
C LYS A 116 -16.21 23.13 -11.01
N ALA A 117 -17.26 23.04 -11.83
CA ALA A 117 -17.59 21.80 -12.54
C ALA A 117 -18.24 22.08 -13.89
N LEU A 118 -17.88 21.44 -15.00
CA LEU A 118 -18.68 21.60 -16.23
C LEU A 118 -19.97 20.80 -16.12
N VAL A 119 -19.88 19.54 -15.71
CA VAL A 119 -21.01 18.63 -15.56
C VAL A 119 -21.01 18.02 -14.16
N GLU A 120 -22.18 17.93 -13.55
CA GLU A 120 -22.40 17.28 -12.26
C GLU A 120 -23.62 16.35 -12.34
N ILE A 121 -23.40 15.08 -12.04
CA ILE A 121 -24.40 14.03 -12.14
C ILE A 121 -24.51 13.34 -10.80
N VAL A 122 -25.70 13.41 -10.19
CA VAL A 122 -25.95 12.95 -8.83
C VAL A 122 -27.11 11.96 -8.81
N ASP A 123 -26.88 10.75 -8.30
CA ASP A 123 -27.92 9.74 -8.02
C ASP A 123 -28.93 9.49 -9.17
N GLN A 124 -28.41 9.31 -10.39
CA GLN A 124 -29.24 9.08 -11.60
C GLN A 124 -29.63 7.62 -11.83
N LYS A 125 -30.72 7.41 -12.60
CA LYS A 125 -31.15 6.10 -13.10
C LYS A 125 -31.47 6.15 -14.60
N TYR A 126 -30.92 5.24 -15.42
CA TYR A 126 -31.11 5.26 -16.88
C TYR A 126 -30.56 6.55 -17.51
N LEU A 127 -29.27 6.81 -17.33
CA LEU A 127 -28.55 7.93 -17.95
C LEU A 127 -27.72 7.41 -19.13
N ILE A 128 -27.75 8.13 -20.24
CA ILE A 128 -26.78 8.00 -21.33
C ILE A 128 -26.00 9.30 -21.42
N PHE A 129 -24.70 9.28 -21.13
CA PHE A 129 -23.80 10.42 -21.25
C PHE A 129 -22.67 10.03 -22.20
N LYS A 130 -22.85 10.35 -23.49
CA LYS A 130 -22.03 9.76 -24.56
C LYS A 130 -21.51 10.79 -25.56
N ASN A 131 -20.25 10.61 -25.98
CA ASN A 131 -19.61 11.40 -27.03
C ASN A 131 -19.61 12.92 -26.72
N ASN A 132 -19.53 13.30 -25.45
CA ASN A 132 -19.44 14.70 -25.05
C ASN A 132 -17.98 15.13 -24.97
N ILE A 133 -17.72 16.39 -25.31
CA ILE A 133 -16.41 17.02 -25.20
C ILE A 133 -16.46 18.07 -24.09
N LEU A 134 -15.56 17.95 -23.12
CA LEU A 134 -15.48 18.80 -21.94
C LEU A 134 -14.09 19.42 -21.90
N ILE A 135 -14.00 20.73 -22.09
CA ILE A 135 -12.73 21.44 -22.24
C ILE A 135 -12.69 22.61 -21.27
N HIS A 136 -11.57 22.69 -20.54
CA HIS A 136 -11.21 23.82 -19.71
C HIS A 136 -12.17 24.11 -18.55
N VAL A 137 -11.72 23.80 -17.33
CA VAL A 137 -12.42 24.17 -16.10
C VAL A 137 -11.45 24.82 -15.13
N LYS A 138 -11.86 25.97 -14.58
CA LYS A 138 -11.04 26.75 -13.65
C LYS A 138 -11.49 26.58 -12.21
N LYS A 139 -10.54 26.75 -11.29
CA LYS A 139 -10.84 26.93 -9.87
C LYS A 139 -11.48 28.30 -9.66
N ALA A 140 -12.48 28.36 -8.79
CA ALA A 140 -13.07 29.64 -8.36
C ALA A 140 -12.18 30.40 -7.35
N GLY A 141 -11.14 29.74 -6.81
CA GLY A 141 -10.24 30.26 -5.79
C GLY A 141 -9.29 29.16 -5.29
N PRO A 142 -8.35 29.48 -4.37
CA PRO A 142 -7.29 28.57 -3.94
C PRO A 142 -7.79 27.31 -3.23
N SER A 143 -8.92 27.38 -2.51
CA SER A 143 -9.55 26.25 -1.82
C SER A 143 -10.67 25.57 -2.62
N ASN A 144 -10.96 26.03 -3.84
CA ASN A 144 -12.02 25.48 -4.66
C ASN A 144 -11.50 24.37 -5.58
N TRP A 145 -12.28 23.30 -5.71
CA TRP A 145 -12.04 22.21 -6.65
C TRP A 145 -12.49 22.60 -8.07
N ALA A 146 -11.93 21.92 -9.09
CA ALA A 146 -12.27 22.14 -10.50
C ALA A 146 -12.35 20.80 -11.26
N VAL A 147 -13.49 20.49 -11.89
CA VAL A 147 -13.68 19.20 -12.57
C VAL A 147 -14.41 19.31 -13.89
N LEU A 148 -14.03 18.47 -14.85
CA LEU A 148 -14.75 18.42 -16.12
C LEU A 148 -16.11 17.75 -15.90
N ALA A 149 -16.12 16.55 -15.32
CA ALA A 149 -17.37 15.93 -14.87
C ALA A 149 -17.25 15.27 -13.50
N ASN A 150 -18.27 15.52 -12.65
CA ASN A 150 -18.40 14.94 -11.32
C ASN A 150 -19.57 13.95 -11.30
N PHE A 151 -19.27 12.66 -11.09
CA PHE A 151 -20.29 11.62 -10.97
C PHE A 151 -20.39 11.17 -9.51
N ILE A 152 -21.50 11.49 -8.84
CA ILE A 152 -21.74 11.22 -7.44
C ILE A 152 -22.91 10.24 -7.31
N PHE A 153 -22.66 9.08 -6.71
CA PHE A 153 -23.70 8.08 -6.44
C PHE A 153 -23.66 7.70 -4.96
N SER A 154 -24.49 8.37 -4.16
CA SER A 154 -24.53 8.23 -2.70
C SER A 154 -25.53 7.17 -2.24
N LYS A 155 -26.55 6.87 -3.06
CA LYS A 155 -27.61 5.92 -2.70
C LYS A 155 -27.18 4.47 -2.95
N SER A 156 -27.11 3.68 -1.88
CA SER A 156 -26.72 2.26 -1.88
C SER A 156 -27.55 1.36 -2.82
N ASN A 157 -28.80 1.74 -3.10
CA ASN A 157 -29.72 0.95 -3.93
C ASN A 157 -29.62 1.25 -5.44
N LEU A 158 -28.71 2.14 -5.87
CA LEU A 158 -28.54 2.43 -7.29
C LEU A 158 -27.71 1.33 -7.96
N ASN A 159 -28.32 0.71 -8.98
CA ASN A 159 -27.65 -0.25 -9.82
C ASN A 159 -26.78 0.50 -10.85
N ILE A 160 -25.53 0.77 -10.47
CA ILE A 160 -24.50 1.46 -11.26
C ILE A 160 -23.84 0.45 -12.20
N LEU A 161 -24.60 0.00 -13.19
CA LEU A 161 -24.16 -0.87 -14.28
C LEU A 161 -24.40 -0.17 -15.60
N ARG A 162 -23.65 -0.57 -16.63
CA ARG A 162 -23.78 -0.07 -18.01
C ARG A 162 -25.21 -0.07 -18.54
N SER A 163 -26.03 -1.05 -18.16
CA SER A 163 -27.46 -1.12 -18.57
C SER A 163 -28.30 0.06 -18.07
N ASN A 164 -27.85 0.73 -17.00
CA ASN A 164 -28.57 1.80 -16.35
C ASN A 164 -27.82 3.14 -16.44
N LEU A 165 -26.51 3.12 -16.57
CA LEU A 165 -25.66 4.30 -16.65
C LEU A 165 -24.63 4.01 -17.73
N ASP A 166 -24.81 4.61 -18.91
CA ASP A 166 -23.91 4.44 -20.04
C ASP A 166 -23.11 5.73 -20.24
N ILE A 167 -21.92 5.79 -19.64
CA ILE A 167 -21.03 6.96 -19.66
C ILE A 167 -19.80 6.59 -20.50
N THR A 168 -19.80 6.95 -21.77
CA THR A 168 -18.80 6.43 -22.71
C THR A 168 -18.41 7.39 -23.82
N GLU A 169 -17.21 7.18 -24.39
CA GLU A 169 -16.70 7.94 -25.53
C GLU A 169 -16.63 9.45 -25.26
N ASN A 170 -16.58 9.87 -23.99
CA ASN A 170 -16.43 11.29 -23.65
C ASN A 170 -14.95 11.65 -23.62
N ILE A 171 -14.66 12.90 -23.99
CA ILE A 171 -13.31 13.45 -24.02
C ILE A 171 -13.25 14.64 -23.09
N GLY A 172 -12.37 14.59 -22.10
CA GLY A 172 -12.13 15.66 -21.14
C GLY A 172 -10.72 16.22 -21.23
N GLN A 173 -10.54 17.51 -21.42
CA GLN A 173 -9.22 18.14 -21.51
C GLN A 173 -9.12 19.45 -20.71
N GLY A 174 -8.02 19.62 -19.97
CA GLY A 174 -7.62 20.94 -19.44
C GLY A 174 -8.28 21.33 -18.11
N SER A 175 -8.21 20.47 -17.09
CA SER A 175 -8.71 20.81 -15.76
C SER A 175 -7.61 21.45 -14.89
N GLU A 176 -7.91 22.57 -14.22
CA GLU A 176 -7.06 23.14 -13.17
C GLU A 176 -6.97 22.29 -11.90
N ASP A 177 -7.70 21.17 -11.85
CA ASP A 177 -7.64 20.18 -10.79
C ASP A 177 -7.83 18.77 -11.38
N THR A 178 -9.03 18.20 -11.30
CA THR A 178 -9.29 16.81 -11.67
C THR A 178 -10.09 16.74 -12.97
N GLY A 179 -9.83 15.77 -13.84
CA GLY A 179 -10.61 15.60 -15.06
C GLY A 179 -12.01 15.07 -14.74
N PHE A 180 -12.07 13.78 -14.41
CA PHE A 180 -13.29 13.06 -14.08
C PHE A 180 -13.23 12.50 -12.66
N TYR A 181 -14.24 12.81 -11.84
CA TYR A 181 -14.53 12.04 -10.64
C TYR A 181 -15.53 10.95 -10.98
N ILE A 182 -15.11 9.69 -10.88
CA ILE A 182 -15.89 8.53 -11.34
C ILE A 182 -16.17 7.58 -10.19
N VAL A 183 -17.26 6.83 -10.24
CA VAL A 183 -17.58 5.80 -9.25
C VAL A 183 -17.16 4.42 -9.74
N SER A 184 -16.64 3.60 -8.84
CA SER A 184 -16.27 2.20 -9.11
C SER A 184 -17.47 1.27 -9.35
N THR A 185 -17.23 0.18 -10.06
CA THR A 185 -18.14 -0.96 -10.17
C THR A 185 -17.71 -2.11 -9.27
N GLN A 186 -18.58 -3.08 -9.01
CA GLN A 186 -18.18 -4.27 -8.26
C GLN A 186 -17.29 -5.16 -9.16
N CYS A 187 -16.27 -5.81 -8.60
CA CYS A 187 -15.32 -6.61 -9.39
C CYS A 187 -15.97 -7.74 -10.20
N ASN A 188 -17.01 -8.40 -9.66
CA ASN A 188 -17.77 -9.44 -10.39
C ASN A 188 -18.59 -8.88 -11.57
N GLN A 189 -18.64 -7.56 -11.74
CA GLN A 189 -19.38 -6.84 -12.75
C GLN A 189 -18.48 -5.92 -13.58
N ILE A 190 -17.16 -6.11 -13.56
CA ILE A 190 -16.20 -5.24 -14.25
C ILE A 190 -16.49 -5.12 -15.76
N ASP A 191 -16.91 -6.20 -16.43
CA ASP A 191 -17.29 -6.16 -17.86
C ASP A 191 -18.60 -5.39 -18.14
N GLN A 192 -19.29 -4.96 -17.08
CA GLN A 192 -20.50 -4.12 -17.11
C GLN A 192 -20.23 -2.73 -16.49
N ALA A 193 -18.96 -2.30 -16.44
CA ALA A 193 -18.57 -0.97 -16.00
C ALA A 193 -19.40 0.11 -16.70
N ASN A 194 -19.96 1.03 -15.90
CA ASN A 194 -20.82 2.11 -16.39
C ASN A 194 -20.03 3.25 -17.05
N ILE A 195 -18.76 3.41 -16.67
CA ILE A 195 -17.85 4.44 -17.19
C ILE A 195 -16.70 3.72 -17.89
N TYR A 196 -16.67 3.80 -19.22
CA TYR A 196 -15.72 3.07 -20.07
C TYR A 196 -15.48 3.81 -21.39
N ASN A 197 -14.34 3.59 -22.04
CA ASN A 197 -13.89 4.28 -23.25
C ASN A 197 -13.89 5.80 -23.14
N ASN A 198 -13.60 6.35 -21.96
CA ASN A 198 -13.48 7.80 -21.79
C ASN A 198 -12.01 8.21 -21.85
N VAL A 199 -11.75 9.36 -22.46
CA VAL A 199 -10.40 9.92 -22.62
C VAL A 199 -10.28 11.17 -21.76
N CYS A 200 -9.19 11.26 -21.00
CA CYS A 200 -8.89 12.45 -20.21
C CYS A 200 -7.45 12.92 -20.45
N SER A 201 -7.24 14.24 -20.47
CA SER A 201 -5.90 14.82 -20.53
C SER A 201 -5.74 16.19 -19.91
N SER A 202 -4.49 16.60 -19.69
CA SER A 202 -4.15 17.97 -19.26
C SER A 202 -4.83 18.38 -17.95
N ALA A 203 -4.94 17.45 -17.01
CA ALA A 203 -5.43 17.69 -15.65
C ALA A 203 -4.24 18.00 -14.73
N GLN A 204 -4.34 19.09 -13.96
CA GLN A 204 -3.28 19.52 -13.05
C GLN A 204 -3.10 18.58 -11.84
N ASN A 205 -4.13 17.82 -11.47
CA ASN A 205 -4.06 16.82 -10.41
C ASN A 205 -4.22 15.38 -10.92
N ALA A 206 -5.43 14.93 -11.22
CA ALA A 206 -5.69 13.59 -11.73
C ALA A 206 -6.64 13.61 -12.93
N CYS A 207 -6.34 12.84 -13.97
CA CYS A 207 -7.23 12.64 -15.11
C CYS A 207 -8.51 11.93 -14.67
N PHE A 208 -8.36 10.75 -14.06
CA PHE A 208 -9.45 10.03 -13.41
C PHE A 208 -9.16 9.89 -11.92
N ALA A 209 -10.04 10.42 -11.10
CA ALA A 209 -10.05 10.17 -9.67
C ALA A 209 -11.28 9.31 -9.35
N VAL A 210 -11.05 8.12 -8.79
CA VAL A 210 -12.14 7.18 -8.48
C VAL A 210 -12.62 7.42 -7.07
N VAL A 211 -13.92 7.64 -6.91
CA VAL A 211 -14.59 7.85 -5.63
C VAL A 211 -15.41 6.63 -5.22
N GLN A 212 -15.57 6.51 -3.91
CA GLN A 212 -15.93 5.30 -3.18
C GLN A 212 -17.36 4.80 -3.44
N ARG A 213 -17.48 3.48 -3.59
CA ARG A 213 -18.68 2.69 -3.32
C ARG A 213 -18.30 1.80 -2.15
N ASN A 214 -18.94 1.88 -0.98
CA ASN A 214 -18.52 1.13 0.23
C ASN A 214 -18.66 -0.39 0.02
N SER A 215 -17.75 -1.01 -0.74
CA SER A 215 -17.86 -2.37 -1.24
C SER A 215 -16.61 -3.16 -0.86
N ALA A 216 -16.76 -4.47 -0.70
CA ALA A 216 -15.62 -5.34 -0.41
C ALA A 216 -14.66 -5.51 -1.61
N CYS A 217 -15.11 -5.15 -2.83
CA CYS A 217 -14.31 -5.26 -4.04
C CYS A 217 -14.76 -4.24 -5.10
N ASP A 218 -13.89 -3.28 -5.40
CA ASP A 218 -14.13 -2.21 -6.37
C ASP A 218 -13.29 -2.36 -7.64
N ALA A 219 -13.88 -2.00 -8.78
CA ALA A 219 -13.27 -2.17 -10.08
C ALA A 219 -13.57 -1.04 -11.07
N ILE A 220 -12.62 -0.79 -11.97
CA ILE A 220 -12.74 0.13 -13.11
C ILE A 220 -12.15 -0.50 -14.37
N SER A 221 -12.66 -0.13 -15.54
CA SER A 221 -12.07 -0.58 -16.80
C SER A 221 -12.18 0.44 -17.94
N ASP A 222 -11.37 0.21 -18.98
CA ASP A 222 -11.44 0.90 -20.27
C ASP A 222 -11.27 2.43 -20.13
N LEU A 223 -10.23 2.86 -19.42
CA LEU A 223 -9.92 4.28 -19.19
C LEU A 223 -8.64 4.70 -19.91
N TYR A 224 -8.65 5.92 -20.48
CA TYR A 224 -7.55 6.42 -21.29
C TYR A 224 -7.08 7.80 -20.80
N ALA A 225 -5.87 7.92 -20.28
CA ALA A 225 -5.37 9.14 -19.64
C ALA A 225 -4.00 9.58 -20.15
N TYR A 226 -3.82 10.87 -20.47
CA TYR A 226 -2.52 11.37 -20.90
C TYR A 226 -2.20 12.82 -20.52
N HIS A 227 -0.92 13.16 -20.48
CA HIS A 227 -0.45 14.54 -20.30
C HIS A 227 -1.01 15.23 -19.04
N SER A 228 -1.07 14.51 -17.93
CA SER A 228 -1.56 15.01 -16.65
C SER A 228 -0.56 14.75 -15.53
N LYS A 229 -0.75 15.39 -14.37
CA LYS A 229 0.06 15.05 -13.19
C LYS A 229 -0.16 13.59 -12.79
N ILE A 230 -1.42 13.15 -12.67
CA ILE A 230 -1.77 11.75 -12.40
C ILE A 230 -2.72 11.25 -13.49
N GLY A 231 -2.44 10.09 -14.08
CA GLY A 231 -3.32 9.47 -15.07
C GLY A 231 -4.59 8.89 -14.41
N ILE A 232 -4.42 7.85 -13.61
CA ILE A 232 -5.51 7.21 -12.87
C ILE A 232 -5.14 7.15 -11.39
N MET A 233 -5.97 7.78 -10.56
CA MET A 233 -5.91 7.68 -9.10
C MET A 233 -7.08 6.84 -8.61
N PHE A 234 -6.81 5.59 -8.26
CA PHE A 234 -7.81 4.68 -7.69
C PHE A 234 -7.59 4.56 -6.18
N SER A 235 -8.25 5.45 -5.44
CA SER A 235 -8.21 5.50 -3.97
C SER A 235 -9.62 5.24 -3.44
N VAL A 236 -9.89 4.07 -2.86
CA VAL A 236 -11.23 3.75 -2.33
C VAL A 236 -11.14 2.87 -1.09
N ASN A 237 -12.18 2.92 -0.26
CA ASN A 237 -12.27 2.09 0.94
C ASN A 237 -12.72 0.66 0.60
N SER A 238 -11.82 -0.08 -0.05
CA SER A 238 -12.03 -1.48 -0.40
C SER A 238 -10.76 -2.29 -0.17
N ARG A 239 -10.95 -3.50 0.35
CA ARG A 239 -9.87 -4.48 0.55
C ARG A 239 -9.39 -5.13 -0.75
N GLN A 240 -10.21 -5.07 -1.79
CA GLN A 240 -9.87 -5.59 -3.11
C GLN A 240 -10.13 -4.54 -4.19
N LEU A 241 -9.12 -4.27 -5.01
CA LEU A 241 -9.23 -3.38 -6.17
C LEU A 241 -8.95 -4.16 -7.46
N GLU A 242 -9.65 -3.83 -8.54
CA GLU A 242 -9.40 -4.38 -9.86
C GLU A 242 -9.41 -3.30 -10.95
N ILE A 243 -8.34 -3.20 -11.72
CA ILE A 243 -8.26 -2.33 -12.90
C ILE A 243 -7.93 -3.18 -14.13
N LYS A 244 -8.68 -2.97 -15.21
CA LYS A 244 -8.54 -3.74 -16.45
C LYS A 244 -8.64 -2.83 -17.67
N LYS A 245 -7.90 -3.12 -18.75
CA LYS A 245 -7.98 -2.41 -20.04
C LYS A 245 -7.80 -0.89 -19.88
N PHE A 246 -6.58 -0.41 -19.95
CA PHE A 246 -6.34 1.03 -19.87
C PHE A 246 -5.13 1.42 -20.70
N ILE A 247 -5.10 2.68 -21.11
CA ILE A 247 -3.91 3.28 -21.75
C ILE A 247 -3.58 4.55 -20.99
N THR A 248 -2.37 4.63 -20.45
CA THR A 248 -1.85 5.82 -19.80
C THR A 248 -0.55 6.25 -20.45
N ALA A 249 -0.45 7.51 -20.87
CA ALA A 249 0.71 7.99 -21.61
C ALA A 249 1.16 9.38 -21.13
N GLU A 250 2.46 9.57 -20.94
CA GLU A 250 3.04 10.91 -20.67
C GLU A 250 2.41 11.64 -19.48
N ASN A 251 1.99 10.90 -18.45
CA ASN A 251 1.59 11.49 -17.17
C ASN A 251 2.80 11.58 -16.24
N LYS A 252 2.84 12.52 -15.29
CA LYS A 252 3.92 12.54 -14.29
C LYS A 252 3.91 11.25 -13.46
N ILE A 253 2.73 10.79 -13.06
CA ILE A 253 2.48 9.47 -12.48
C ILE A 253 1.31 8.85 -13.25
N ASN A 254 1.51 7.69 -13.88
CA ASN A 254 0.45 7.11 -14.69
C ASN A 254 -0.63 6.47 -13.83
N ILE A 255 -0.26 5.72 -12.78
CA ILE A 255 -1.21 5.01 -11.93
C ILE A 255 -0.83 5.12 -10.45
N ILE A 256 -1.83 5.42 -9.62
CA ILE A 256 -1.80 5.33 -8.16
C ILE A 256 -2.94 4.42 -7.69
N LEU A 257 -2.62 3.44 -6.86
CA LEU A 257 -3.58 2.48 -6.29
C LEU A 257 -3.47 2.48 -4.78
N LYS A 258 -4.57 2.84 -4.12
CA LYS A 258 -4.67 2.95 -2.67
C LYS A 258 -5.96 2.30 -2.19
N GLY A 259 -5.84 1.12 -1.59
CA GLY A 259 -6.97 0.44 -0.96
C GLY A 259 -7.18 0.91 0.47
N SER A 260 -8.32 0.54 1.05
CA SER A 260 -8.48 0.58 2.49
C SER A 260 -9.13 -0.67 3.06
N SER A 261 -8.67 -1.09 4.23
CA SER A 261 -9.15 -2.29 4.89
C SER A 261 -8.97 -2.19 6.39
N ILE A 262 -9.94 -2.69 7.15
CA ILE A 262 -9.76 -2.94 8.58
C ILE A 262 -9.09 -4.30 8.85
N ASN A 263 -9.02 -5.16 7.83
CA ASN A 263 -8.44 -6.50 7.93
C ASN A 263 -6.97 -6.45 7.54
N GLU A 264 -6.10 -6.96 8.42
CA GLU A 264 -4.65 -7.04 8.22
C GLU A 264 -4.22 -8.12 7.21
N MET A 265 -5.17 -8.88 6.66
CA MET A 265 -4.89 -10.07 5.83
C MET A 265 -5.81 -10.10 4.61
N ASN A 266 -5.39 -10.83 3.58
CA ASN A 266 -6.17 -11.07 2.36
C ASN A 266 -6.48 -9.79 1.55
N ASN A 267 -5.59 -8.80 1.60
CA ASN A 267 -5.70 -7.57 0.82
C ASN A 267 -5.13 -7.79 -0.59
N VAL A 268 -5.89 -7.46 -1.64
CA VAL A 268 -5.51 -7.79 -3.03
C VAL A 268 -5.81 -6.64 -3.99
N ILE A 269 -4.85 -6.27 -4.82
CA ILE A 269 -5.05 -5.36 -5.95
C ILE A 269 -4.71 -6.13 -7.22
N LYS A 270 -5.61 -6.10 -8.21
CA LYS A 270 -5.44 -6.76 -9.51
C LYS A 270 -5.38 -5.71 -10.61
N ILE A 271 -4.40 -5.86 -11.50
CA ILE A 271 -4.14 -4.92 -12.58
C ILE A 271 -3.89 -5.76 -13.82
N SER A 272 -4.66 -5.50 -14.89
CA SER A 272 -4.53 -6.31 -16.09
C SER A 272 -4.82 -5.59 -17.40
N ASP A 273 -4.29 -6.15 -18.49
CA ASP A 273 -4.57 -5.75 -19.87
C ASP A 273 -4.30 -4.24 -20.15
N GLY A 274 -3.19 -3.72 -19.61
CA GLY A 274 -2.87 -2.28 -19.65
C GLY A 274 -1.66 -1.93 -20.52
N TYR A 275 -1.63 -0.71 -21.04
CA TYR A 275 -0.46 -0.11 -21.72
C TYR A 275 -0.06 1.20 -21.04
N ILE A 276 1.20 1.29 -20.63
CA ILE A 276 1.73 2.44 -19.89
C ILE A 276 2.99 2.90 -20.60
N THR A 277 3.04 4.16 -21.07
CA THR A 277 4.25 4.71 -21.69
C THR A 277 4.69 6.02 -21.06
N ALA A 278 5.99 6.16 -20.85
CA ALA A 278 6.57 7.44 -20.41
C ALA A 278 6.59 8.47 -21.53
N ILE A 279 6.78 8.02 -22.78
CA ILE A 279 6.97 8.88 -23.96
C ILE A 279 6.24 8.24 -25.15
N ALA A 280 5.20 8.90 -25.64
CA ALA A 280 4.40 8.37 -26.74
C ALA A 280 5.04 8.62 -28.12
N ARG A 281 5.90 9.64 -28.26
CA ARG A 281 6.49 10.06 -29.55
C ARG A 281 8.04 10.14 -29.47
N PRO A 282 8.75 9.04 -29.17
CA PRO A 282 10.19 9.05 -28.91
C PRO A 282 11.06 9.54 -30.08
N THR A 283 10.53 9.59 -31.30
CA THR A 283 11.23 10.08 -32.50
C THR A 283 11.00 11.57 -32.79
N CYS A 284 10.13 12.25 -32.03
CA CYS A 284 9.79 13.65 -32.25
C CYS A 284 10.46 14.55 -31.21
N ILE A 285 11.74 14.88 -31.42
CA ILE A 285 12.51 15.73 -30.49
C ILE A 285 11.81 17.07 -30.27
N THR A 286 11.35 17.70 -31.36
CA THR A 286 10.60 18.97 -31.36
C THR A 286 9.30 18.91 -30.55
N CYS A 287 8.71 17.72 -30.35
CA CYS A 287 7.53 17.56 -29.50
C CYS A 287 7.83 17.78 -28.01
N TYR A 288 9.11 17.75 -27.60
CA TYR A 288 9.58 17.88 -26.22
C TYR A 288 10.69 18.94 -26.05
N GLU A 289 10.97 19.74 -27.09
CA GLU A 289 11.99 20.80 -27.06
C GLU A 289 11.53 22.06 -26.31
N ASN A 290 10.22 22.30 -26.18
CA ASN A 290 9.70 23.65 -25.94
C ASN A 290 8.46 23.74 -25.02
N ILE A 291 8.40 22.99 -23.93
CA ILE A 291 7.17 22.94 -23.12
C ILE A 291 7.47 23.22 -21.64
N ASP A 292 6.89 24.33 -21.14
CA ASP A 292 6.72 24.73 -19.73
C ASP A 292 5.98 23.68 -18.85
N VAL A 293 5.87 22.44 -19.32
CA VAL A 293 5.13 21.34 -18.71
C VAL A 293 5.90 20.03 -18.93
N ASN A 294 6.88 19.79 -18.04
CA ASN A 294 7.81 18.66 -18.00
C ASN A 294 7.12 17.31 -17.65
N TYR A 295 6.12 16.86 -18.42
CA TYR A 295 5.45 15.56 -18.14
C TYR A 295 6.16 14.32 -18.69
N CYS A 296 7.25 14.50 -19.45
CA CYS A 296 8.04 13.38 -19.99
C CYS A 296 9.32 13.08 -19.19
N SER A 297 9.60 13.86 -18.14
CA SER A 297 10.78 13.71 -17.27
C SER A 297 10.34 13.32 -15.87
N SER A 298 11.10 12.43 -15.24
CA SER A 298 10.76 11.74 -13.99
C SER A 298 9.31 11.26 -13.95
N THR A 299 8.86 10.74 -15.10
CA THR A 299 7.60 10.05 -15.27
C THR A 299 7.65 8.72 -14.54
N LEU A 300 6.61 8.43 -13.77
CA LEU A 300 6.42 7.18 -13.07
C LEU A 300 5.33 6.35 -13.74
N GLY A 301 5.63 5.10 -14.07
CA GLY A 301 4.62 4.16 -14.58
C GLY A 301 3.59 3.83 -13.50
N MET A 302 4.05 3.33 -12.37
CA MET A 302 3.21 2.97 -11.24
C MET A 302 3.88 3.35 -9.93
N GLN A 303 3.15 4.08 -9.10
CA GLN A 303 3.47 4.13 -7.68
C GLN A 303 3.14 2.78 -7.06
N LEU A 304 4.09 2.20 -6.32
CA LEU A 304 3.86 0.92 -5.67
C LEU A 304 2.65 1.02 -4.73
N ALA A 305 1.71 0.08 -4.86
CA ALA A 305 0.41 0.22 -4.25
C ALA A 305 0.47 0.13 -2.71
N THR A 306 -0.49 0.78 -2.06
CA THR A 306 -0.59 0.87 -0.60
C THR A 306 -1.98 0.50 -0.10
N MET A 307 -2.05 0.10 1.18
CA MET A 307 -3.30 -0.22 1.87
C MET A 307 -3.26 0.42 3.26
N SER A 308 -4.33 1.11 3.64
CA SER A 308 -4.44 1.76 4.95
C SER A 308 -5.82 1.53 5.56
N SER A 309 -6.04 1.95 6.80
CA SER A 309 -7.37 1.82 7.42
C SER A 309 -8.40 2.71 6.74
N GLN A 310 -7.97 3.84 6.16
CA GLN A 310 -8.80 4.73 5.35
C GLN A 310 -8.05 5.16 4.08
N SER A 311 -8.74 5.14 2.94
CA SER A 311 -8.22 5.59 1.63
C SER A 311 -8.19 7.11 1.50
N PHE A 312 -9.07 7.81 2.22
CA PHE A 312 -9.16 9.27 2.27
C PHE A 312 -9.02 9.79 3.70
N LEU A 313 -8.54 11.02 3.83
CA LEU A 313 -8.61 11.79 5.07
C LEU A 313 -10.10 12.04 5.44
N PRO A 314 -10.48 11.99 6.73
CA PRO A 314 -11.86 12.10 7.19
C PRO A 314 -12.54 13.48 6.99
N THR A 315 -11.90 14.44 6.32
CA THR A 315 -12.44 15.79 6.05
C THR A 315 -12.40 16.12 4.55
N VAL A 316 -13.17 15.38 3.75
CA VAL A 316 -13.25 15.54 2.28
C VAL A 316 -13.72 16.95 1.88
N ASP A 317 -14.41 17.68 2.77
CA ASP A 317 -14.99 18.99 2.42
C ASP A 317 -13.98 20.15 2.37
N ASN A 318 -12.77 20.00 2.93
CA ASN A 318 -11.77 21.09 3.03
C ASN A 318 -10.35 20.75 2.55
N LEU A 319 -10.11 19.55 2.04
CA LEU A 319 -8.78 19.17 1.58
C LEU A 319 -8.55 19.65 0.16
N GLN A 320 -7.36 20.22 -0.06
CA GLN A 320 -6.93 20.54 -1.41
C GLN A 320 -6.70 19.22 -2.16
N SER A 321 -7.04 19.21 -3.43
CA SER A 321 -7.04 17.99 -4.23
C SER A 321 -5.65 17.38 -4.43
N ASP A 322 -4.60 18.18 -4.27
CA ASP A 322 -3.22 17.70 -4.25
C ASP A 322 -2.87 16.85 -3.01
N GLN A 323 -3.76 16.79 -2.01
CA GLN A 323 -3.62 15.97 -0.80
C GLN A 323 -4.30 14.59 -0.89
N PHE A 324 -4.91 14.23 -2.03
CA PHE A 324 -5.58 12.92 -2.18
C PHE A 324 -4.63 11.71 -2.12
N ASP A 325 -3.36 11.90 -2.52
CA ASP A 325 -2.32 10.87 -2.38
C ASP A 325 -1.71 10.83 -0.97
N TRP A 326 -2.33 11.49 0.03
CA TRP A 326 -1.75 11.54 1.38
C TRP A 326 -2.03 10.27 2.19
N ILE A 327 -1.00 9.66 2.82
CA ILE A 327 -1.18 8.58 3.82
C ILE A 327 -1.04 9.14 5.23
N ASN A 328 -2.17 9.28 5.93
CA ASN A 328 -2.25 9.78 7.31
C ASN A 328 -2.90 8.76 8.28
N THR A 329 -3.25 7.58 7.79
CA THR A 329 -3.90 6.55 8.59
C THR A 329 -3.06 5.30 8.66
N LYS A 330 -3.34 4.51 9.71
CA LYS A 330 -2.68 3.25 9.99
C LYS A 330 -2.59 2.36 8.75
N GLN A 331 -1.38 1.95 8.40
CA GLN A 331 -1.13 1.03 7.29
C GLN A 331 -1.47 -0.42 7.67
N VAL A 332 -1.89 -1.20 6.68
CA VAL A 332 -2.57 -2.50 6.87
C VAL A 332 -1.90 -3.59 6.04
N ILE A 333 -1.32 -4.58 6.71
CA ILE A 333 -0.36 -5.52 6.10
C ILE A 333 -0.99 -6.54 5.13
N ASP A 334 -0.14 -7.40 4.55
CA ASP A 334 -0.54 -8.46 3.61
C ASP A 334 -1.21 -7.96 2.31
N LEU A 335 -0.74 -6.82 1.78
CA LEU A 335 -1.17 -6.34 0.46
C LEU A 335 -0.44 -7.10 -0.66
N ARG A 336 -1.22 -7.80 -1.49
CA ARG A 336 -0.75 -8.45 -2.73
C ARG A 336 -1.20 -7.64 -3.94
N VAL A 337 -0.29 -7.36 -4.85
CA VAL A 337 -0.56 -6.66 -6.11
C VAL A 337 -0.26 -7.61 -7.25
N LEU A 338 -1.30 -8.05 -7.95
CA LEU A 338 -1.21 -8.95 -9.09
C LEU A 338 -1.22 -8.13 -10.37
N VAL A 339 -0.10 -8.11 -11.07
CA VAL A 339 0.13 -7.37 -12.32
C VAL A 339 0.20 -8.38 -13.45
N ASN A 340 -0.80 -8.41 -14.33
CA ASN A 340 -0.91 -9.44 -15.37
C ASN A 340 -1.15 -8.85 -16.75
N ASN A 341 -0.37 -9.24 -17.75
CA ASN A 341 -0.56 -8.79 -19.14
C ASN A 341 -0.50 -7.26 -19.30
N LEU A 342 0.52 -6.64 -18.68
CA LEU A 342 0.81 -5.22 -18.84
C LEU A 342 2.02 -5.00 -19.76
N GLU A 343 1.98 -3.92 -20.54
CA GLU A 343 3.13 -3.44 -21.28
C GLU A 343 3.53 -2.05 -20.78
N PHE A 344 4.75 -1.96 -20.27
CA PHE A 344 5.43 -0.70 -19.98
C PHE A 344 6.32 -0.33 -21.18
N ASN A 345 6.35 0.93 -21.56
CA ASN A 345 7.07 1.37 -22.76
C ASN A 345 7.87 2.66 -22.54
N GLN A 346 9.08 2.72 -23.12
CA GLN A 346 9.96 3.90 -23.16
C GLN A 346 10.36 4.46 -21.77
N PHE A 347 10.47 3.61 -20.76
CA PHE A 347 11.04 4.00 -19.47
C PHE A 347 12.56 3.97 -19.53
N LYS A 348 13.18 5.13 -19.37
CA LYS A 348 14.63 5.32 -19.48
C LYS A 348 15.09 6.32 -18.44
N VAL A 349 16.19 6.00 -17.76
CA VAL A 349 16.87 6.95 -16.87
C VAL A 349 17.59 7.99 -17.73
N ASN A 350 18.22 7.57 -18.82
CA ASN A 350 18.87 8.46 -19.77
C ASN A 350 18.27 8.27 -21.18
N ASN A 351 17.72 9.31 -21.76
CA ASN A 351 17.12 9.22 -23.09
C ASN A 351 17.93 9.99 -24.13
N ASN A 352 18.69 9.27 -24.96
CA ASN A 352 19.48 9.90 -26.04
C ASN A 352 18.62 10.44 -27.19
N GLN A 353 17.42 9.91 -27.40
CA GLN A 353 16.53 10.33 -28.50
C GLN A 353 15.77 11.59 -28.13
N VAL A 354 15.38 11.72 -26.87
CA VAL A 354 14.70 12.90 -26.33
C VAL A 354 15.40 13.33 -25.03
N PRO A 355 16.50 14.10 -25.11
CA PRO A 355 17.38 14.38 -23.98
C PRO A 355 16.73 15.07 -22.77
N ASN A 356 15.59 15.73 -22.96
CA ASN A 356 14.84 16.38 -21.87
C ASN A 356 14.00 15.38 -21.05
N CYS A 357 13.73 14.20 -21.59
CA CYS A 357 12.84 13.20 -20.99
C CYS A 357 13.67 12.12 -20.28
N VAL A 358 14.14 12.45 -19.08
CA VAL A 358 15.09 11.65 -18.27
C VAL A 358 14.46 11.18 -16.97
N GLU A 359 15.15 10.28 -16.25
CA GLU A 359 14.74 9.72 -14.95
C GLU A 359 13.35 9.06 -14.94
N ASN A 360 12.88 8.58 -16.09
CA ASN A 360 11.60 7.89 -16.17
C ASN A 360 11.75 6.48 -15.61
N ALA A 361 10.79 6.07 -14.77
CA ALA A 361 10.84 4.78 -14.09
C ALA A 361 9.51 4.05 -14.09
N VAL A 362 9.56 2.72 -14.13
CA VAL A 362 8.34 1.90 -14.08
C VAL A 362 7.77 1.91 -12.66
N PHE A 363 8.54 1.49 -11.66
CA PHE A 363 8.10 1.44 -10.28
C PHE A 363 8.90 2.37 -9.35
N ARG A 364 8.18 2.98 -8.42
CA ARG A 364 8.75 3.74 -7.31
C ARG A 364 7.86 3.61 -6.08
N GLN A 365 8.49 3.55 -4.91
CA GLN A 365 7.76 3.50 -3.65
C GLN A 365 7.02 4.81 -3.38
N HIS A 366 5.83 4.71 -2.80
CA HIS A 366 5.10 5.86 -2.32
C HIS A 366 5.90 6.59 -1.23
N PRO A 367 6.17 7.90 -1.35
CA PRO A 367 7.00 8.64 -0.40
C PRO A 367 6.45 8.67 1.04
N GLN A 368 5.15 8.50 1.22
CA GLN A 368 4.48 8.54 2.53
C GLN A 368 4.09 7.16 3.07
N ALA A 369 4.41 6.08 2.35
CA ALA A 369 4.23 4.73 2.86
C ALA A 369 5.27 4.41 3.94
N ILE A 370 4.99 4.84 5.18
CA ILE A 370 5.89 4.73 6.35
C ILE A 370 6.28 3.31 6.76
N ASP A 371 5.51 2.26 6.50
CA ASP A 371 5.94 0.88 6.83
C ASP A 371 5.62 -0.11 5.74
N MET A 372 4.81 0.28 4.77
CA MET A 372 4.15 -0.73 3.98
C MET A 372 3.86 -0.33 2.55
N THR A 373 4.32 -1.21 1.68
CA THR A 373 4.03 -1.23 0.27
C THR A 373 3.69 -2.66 -0.09
N GLY A 374 2.70 -2.85 -0.99
CA GLY A 374 2.28 -4.18 -1.39
C GLY A 374 3.40 -4.96 -2.06
N ARG A 375 3.35 -6.29 -1.97
CA ARG A 375 4.20 -7.16 -2.81
C ARG A 375 3.62 -7.22 -4.21
N HIS A 376 4.44 -7.01 -5.22
CA HIS A 376 4.01 -7.00 -6.61
C HIS A 376 4.43 -8.30 -7.29
N TYR A 377 3.46 -8.99 -7.89
CA TYR A 377 3.65 -10.21 -8.67
C TYR A 377 3.34 -9.90 -10.12
N LEU A 378 4.34 -10.01 -10.98
CA LEU A 378 4.27 -9.70 -12.39
C LEU A 378 4.18 -11.00 -13.19
N LYS A 379 3.19 -11.09 -14.07
CA LYS A 379 2.97 -12.25 -14.95
C LYS A 379 2.65 -11.74 -16.35
N ASN A 380 3.28 -12.29 -17.37
CA ASN A 380 3.12 -11.86 -18.76
C ASN A 380 3.26 -10.34 -18.93
N THR A 381 4.07 -9.70 -18.07
CA THR A 381 4.22 -8.26 -18.00
C THR A 381 5.60 -7.92 -18.51
N LEU A 382 5.69 -7.00 -19.45
CA LEU A 382 6.93 -6.72 -20.18
C LEU A 382 7.24 -5.23 -20.21
N CYS A 383 8.52 -4.91 -20.37
CA CYS A 383 8.97 -3.53 -20.57
C CYS A 383 9.64 -3.40 -21.95
N THR A 384 8.94 -2.78 -22.92
CA THR A 384 9.46 -2.53 -24.27
C THR A 384 10.24 -1.22 -24.33
N ASP A 385 11.40 -1.25 -24.98
CA ASP A 385 12.31 -0.10 -25.09
C ASP A 385 12.67 0.55 -23.73
N CYS A 386 12.78 -0.26 -22.68
CA CYS A 386 13.12 0.20 -21.35
C CYS A 386 14.61 -0.04 -21.03
N GLU A 387 15.19 0.85 -20.22
CA GLU A 387 16.47 0.58 -19.57
C GLU A 387 16.25 -0.29 -18.33
N PHE A 388 17.14 -1.24 -18.07
CA PHE A 388 17.02 -2.10 -16.89
C PHE A 388 17.06 -1.29 -15.58
N GLU A 389 17.88 -0.25 -15.55
CA GLU A 389 18.03 0.70 -14.46
C GLU A 389 16.75 1.54 -14.21
N SER A 390 15.81 1.57 -15.14
CA SER A 390 14.54 2.29 -15.04
C SER A 390 13.38 1.45 -14.49
N LEU A 391 13.54 0.12 -14.41
CA LEU A 391 12.45 -0.76 -13.99
C LEU A 391 12.00 -0.44 -12.56
N LEU A 392 12.96 -0.19 -11.67
CA LEU A 392 12.75 0.35 -10.34
C LEU A 392 13.56 1.62 -10.22
N TYR A 393 13.14 2.58 -9.40
CA TYR A 393 13.91 3.81 -9.24
C TYR A 393 13.82 4.40 -7.85
N ARG A 394 14.99 4.65 -7.25
CA ARG A 394 15.18 5.22 -5.91
C ARG A 394 14.14 4.68 -4.92
N LEU A 395 14.14 3.35 -4.77
CA LEU A 395 13.46 2.70 -3.65
C LEU A 395 13.98 3.33 -2.35
N ARG A 396 13.13 3.42 -1.33
CA ARG A 396 13.28 4.43 -0.27
C ARG A 396 14.62 4.42 0.45
N ASP A 397 15.12 5.63 0.71
CA ASP A 397 16.24 5.88 1.60
C ASP A 397 15.82 5.83 3.08
N SER A 398 16.82 5.63 3.94
CA SER A 398 16.70 5.81 5.38
C SER A 398 16.08 7.17 5.74
N ASP A 399 14.99 7.15 6.51
CA ASP A 399 14.33 8.35 7.03
C ASP A 399 14.60 8.51 8.53
N PHE A 400 15.79 9.05 8.85
CA PHE A 400 16.24 9.23 10.23
C PHE A 400 15.39 10.21 11.04
N ASN A 401 14.59 11.07 10.38
CA ASN A 401 13.67 11.99 11.05
C ASN A 401 12.51 11.26 11.74
N LYS A 402 12.34 9.96 11.46
CA LYS A 402 11.33 9.11 12.09
C LYS A 402 11.88 8.29 13.26
N ILE A 403 13.15 8.45 13.60
CA ILE A 403 13.75 7.87 14.82
C ILE A 403 13.43 8.75 16.02
N GLY A 404 13.35 8.12 17.18
CA GLY A 404 13.09 8.75 18.46
C GLY A 404 11.61 8.77 18.80
N LEU A 405 11.33 9.32 19.99
CA LEU A 405 9.99 9.39 20.55
C LEU A 405 9.00 10.12 19.61
N TYR A 406 9.38 11.32 19.19
CA TYR A 406 8.58 12.14 18.26
C TYR A 406 8.76 11.73 16.79
N GLY A 407 9.62 10.76 16.52
CA GLY A 407 9.82 10.20 15.21
C GLY A 407 8.80 9.12 14.87
N GLY A 408 8.21 8.45 15.87
CA GLY A 408 7.18 7.41 15.70
C GLY A 408 7.69 6.00 15.41
N CYS A 409 8.96 5.83 14.99
CA CYS A 409 9.60 4.52 14.86
C CYS A 409 10.35 4.09 16.14
N GLY A 410 10.47 4.96 17.15
CA GLY A 410 11.21 4.68 18.38
C GLY A 410 12.72 4.59 18.15
N SER A 411 13.41 3.63 18.76
CA SER A 411 14.89 3.64 18.84
C SER A 411 15.64 3.36 17.53
N MET A 412 14.95 2.93 16.46
CA MET A 412 15.55 2.66 15.15
C MET A 412 14.57 3.01 14.02
N GLU A 413 15.04 2.98 12.78
CA GLU A 413 14.21 3.31 11.62
C GLU A 413 12.98 2.40 11.47
N CYS A 414 11.94 2.90 10.81
CA CYS A 414 10.81 2.10 10.35
C CYS A 414 11.26 1.17 9.20
N THR A 415 11.68 -0.03 9.57
CA THR A 415 12.25 -1.00 8.63
C THR A 415 11.23 -1.58 7.65
N GLY A 416 9.93 -1.45 7.90
CA GLY A 416 8.88 -2.00 7.01
C GLY A 416 9.01 -1.48 5.57
N GLN A 417 9.40 -0.21 5.41
CA GLN A 417 9.61 0.44 4.11
C GLN A 417 10.68 -0.23 3.25
N LYS A 418 11.63 -0.91 3.88
CA LYS A 418 12.78 -1.54 3.24
C LYS A 418 12.52 -3.01 2.89
N ASN A 419 11.33 -3.54 3.21
CA ASN A 419 10.95 -4.92 2.96
C ASN A 419 10.00 -5.03 1.75
N ILE A 420 10.34 -4.37 0.65
CA ILE A 420 9.61 -4.43 -0.62
C ILE A 420 10.09 -5.62 -1.44
N LEU A 421 9.13 -6.32 -2.05
CA LEU A 421 9.40 -7.39 -3.00
C LEU A 421 8.56 -7.19 -4.26
N ILE A 422 9.23 -7.18 -5.40
CA ILE A 422 8.66 -7.15 -6.74
C ILE A 422 9.17 -8.40 -7.45
N GLU A 423 8.28 -9.21 -7.98
CA GLU A 423 8.61 -10.55 -8.48
C GLU A 423 8.09 -10.75 -9.90
N ASP A 424 8.99 -11.06 -10.83
CA ASP A 424 8.65 -11.42 -12.20
C ASP A 424 8.56 -12.95 -12.32
N LEU A 425 7.33 -13.44 -12.46
CA LEU A 425 7.01 -14.85 -12.50
C LEU A 425 7.29 -15.48 -13.87
N THR A 426 7.32 -14.68 -14.93
CA THR A 426 7.46 -15.15 -16.33
C THR A 426 8.82 -14.81 -16.93
N GLY A 427 9.52 -13.81 -16.38
CA GLY A 427 10.79 -13.32 -16.88
C GLY A 427 10.67 -12.27 -17.99
N ASP A 428 9.45 -11.95 -18.41
CA ASP A 428 9.20 -10.96 -19.46
C ASP A 428 9.54 -9.52 -19.04
N PHE A 429 9.55 -9.22 -17.74
CA PHE A 429 9.78 -7.88 -17.21
C PHE A 429 11.27 -7.62 -16.95
N PHE A 430 11.96 -8.53 -16.26
CA PHE A 430 13.39 -8.42 -15.99
C PHE A 430 14.29 -9.02 -17.09
N GLY A 431 13.71 -9.70 -18.07
CA GLY A 431 14.42 -10.47 -19.10
C GLY A 431 14.68 -11.93 -18.70
N GLU A 432 14.55 -12.25 -17.40
CA GLU A 432 14.52 -13.59 -16.84
C GLU A 432 13.72 -13.59 -15.54
N ILE A 433 13.29 -14.78 -15.09
CA ILE A 433 12.57 -14.92 -13.82
C ILE A 433 13.45 -14.38 -12.68
N GLY A 434 12.93 -13.43 -11.92
CA GLY A 434 13.72 -12.72 -10.92
C GLY A 434 12.91 -11.85 -9.99
N GLN A 435 13.60 -11.29 -9.01
CA GLN A 435 13.04 -10.50 -7.93
C GLN A 435 13.81 -9.17 -7.78
N GLY A 436 13.08 -8.09 -7.57
CA GLY A 436 13.60 -6.79 -7.18
C GLY A 436 13.27 -6.50 -5.72
N ILE A 437 14.27 -6.08 -4.95
CA ILE A 437 14.10 -5.69 -3.55
C ILE A 437 14.69 -4.29 -3.30
N SER A 438 14.14 -3.58 -2.31
CA SER A 438 14.70 -2.32 -1.82
C SER A 438 16.01 -2.54 -1.09
N ASN A 439 16.74 -1.45 -0.84
CA ASN A 439 17.96 -1.44 -0.03
C ASN A 439 17.66 -1.72 1.45
N ASN A 440 17.45 -3.00 1.77
CA ASN A 440 17.54 -3.51 3.12
C ASN A 440 19.00 -3.89 3.38
N THR A 441 19.74 -2.99 4.03
CA THR A 441 21.19 -3.11 4.25
C THR A 441 21.58 -4.42 4.93
N GLU A 442 20.71 -5.05 5.72
CA GLU A 442 21.04 -6.32 6.39
C GLU A 442 20.67 -7.56 5.56
N PHE A 443 19.82 -7.45 4.55
CA PHE A 443 19.40 -8.59 3.73
C PHE A 443 20.09 -8.62 2.37
N GLY A 444 19.92 -7.55 1.58
CA GLY A 444 20.31 -7.54 0.17
C GLY A 444 21.83 -7.67 -0.05
N GLN A 445 22.65 -7.13 0.85
CA GLN A 445 24.11 -7.22 0.75
C GLN A 445 24.67 -8.61 1.04
N TYR A 446 23.94 -9.44 1.81
CA TYR A 446 24.39 -10.78 2.20
C TYR A 446 23.79 -11.88 1.33
N ALA A 447 22.69 -11.59 0.62
CA ALA A 447 22.13 -12.47 -0.39
C ALA A 447 23.08 -12.54 -1.61
N LYS A 448 24.01 -13.51 -1.59
CA LYS A 448 25.09 -13.66 -2.60
C LYS A 448 24.61 -13.77 -4.05
N TYR A 449 23.37 -14.18 -4.27
CA TYR A 449 22.76 -14.26 -5.60
C TYR A 449 22.25 -12.90 -6.08
N CYS A 450 22.07 -11.91 -5.20
CA CYS A 450 21.59 -10.59 -5.54
C CYS A 450 22.73 -9.65 -5.97
N LYS A 451 22.45 -8.78 -6.94
CA LYS A 451 23.32 -7.72 -7.43
C LYS A 451 22.74 -6.36 -7.06
N ARG A 452 23.56 -5.49 -6.48
CA ARG A 452 23.22 -4.09 -6.20
C ARG A 452 22.98 -3.33 -7.51
N ILE A 453 21.88 -2.57 -7.58
CA ILE A 453 21.58 -1.63 -8.66
C ILE A 453 21.40 -0.25 -8.02
N GLU A 454 22.32 0.68 -8.30
CA GLU A 454 22.35 1.98 -7.62
C GLU A 454 21.15 2.86 -7.97
N GLN A 455 20.71 2.85 -9.24
CA GLN A 455 19.53 3.60 -9.69
C GLN A 455 18.25 3.14 -8.98
N TRP A 456 18.20 1.84 -8.62
CA TRP A 456 17.07 1.30 -7.87
C TRP A 456 17.13 1.68 -6.39
N ASN A 457 18.30 2.07 -5.86
CA ASN A 457 18.61 1.97 -4.43
C ASN A 457 18.11 0.63 -3.87
N GLY A 458 18.55 -0.45 -4.50
CA GLY A 458 18.01 -1.77 -4.28
C GLY A 458 18.84 -2.85 -4.94
N TYR A 459 18.30 -4.06 -4.96
CA TYR A 459 18.99 -5.23 -5.49
C TYR A 459 18.12 -5.96 -6.49
N TRP A 460 18.76 -6.47 -7.53
CA TRP A 460 18.22 -7.43 -8.46
C TRP A 460 18.68 -8.83 -8.07
N CYS A 461 17.76 -9.78 -7.98
CA CYS A 461 18.00 -11.13 -7.53
C CYS A 461 17.44 -12.12 -8.56
N PRO A 462 18.26 -12.91 -9.27
CA PRO A 462 17.76 -13.91 -10.21
C PRO A 462 17.06 -15.07 -9.48
N GLY A 463 16.05 -15.64 -10.12
CA GLY A 463 15.21 -16.69 -9.57
C GLY A 463 14.23 -16.21 -8.49
N ARG A 464 13.65 -17.16 -7.76
CA ARG A 464 12.60 -16.92 -6.76
C ARG A 464 13.03 -17.43 -5.39
N ASN A 465 14.07 -16.78 -4.84
CA ASN A 465 14.74 -17.22 -3.62
C ASN A 465 14.34 -16.39 -2.38
N ILE A 466 13.51 -15.36 -2.54
CA ILE A 466 13.10 -14.44 -1.47
C ILE A 466 11.59 -14.52 -1.27
N GLN A 467 11.17 -14.47 -0.01
CA GLN A 467 9.78 -14.39 0.42
C GLN A 467 9.59 -13.28 1.45
N VAL A 468 8.34 -12.85 1.61
CA VAL A 468 7.95 -11.90 2.67
C VAL A 468 7.23 -12.66 3.78
N LEU A 469 7.79 -12.59 4.99
CA LEU A 469 7.19 -13.05 6.22
C LEU A 469 6.47 -11.90 6.91
N TYR A 470 5.20 -12.13 7.25
CA TYR A 470 4.41 -11.24 8.09
C TYR A 470 4.18 -11.89 9.44
N PHE A 471 4.29 -11.09 10.49
CA PHE A 471 3.88 -11.51 11.82
C PHE A 471 3.46 -10.34 12.69
N MET A 472 2.58 -10.62 13.65
CA MET A 472 2.10 -9.63 14.59
C MET A 472 1.75 -10.25 15.94
N SER A 473 1.85 -9.44 16.99
CA SER A 473 1.26 -9.77 18.29
C SER A 473 -0.27 -9.69 18.20
N THR A 474 -0.94 -10.68 18.78
CA THR A 474 -2.39 -10.74 18.98
C THR A 474 -2.74 -10.83 20.47
N ALA A 475 -1.75 -10.63 21.34
CA ALA A 475 -1.94 -10.56 22.79
C ALA A 475 -2.71 -9.29 23.20
N PRO A 476 -3.37 -9.26 24.37
CA PRO A 476 -4.08 -8.07 24.86
C PRO A 476 -3.21 -6.79 24.90
N GLU A 477 -1.91 -6.95 25.17
CA GLU A 477 -0.89 -5.90 25.22
C GLU A 477 -0.24 -5.54 23.85
N GLN A 478 -0.79 -6.01 22.71
CA GLN A 478 -0.20 -5.86 21.37
C GLN A 478 0.19 -4.43 20.97
N ASN A 479 -0.42 -3.41 21.60
CA ASN A 479 -0.17 -2.00 21.34
C ASN A 479 0.82 -1.37 22.35
N THR A 480 0.98 -1.94 23.54
CA THR A 480 1.82 -1.36 24.61
C THR A 480 3.16 -2.08 24.74
N ARG A 481 3.22 -3.35 24.32
CA ARG A 481 4.43 -4.16 24.36
C ARG A 481 5.20 -4.07 23.05
N LEU A 482 6.45 -3.68 23.15
CA LEU A 482 7.43 -3.68 22.07
C LEU A 482 8.50 -4.73 22.35
N TYR A 483 8.76 -5.59 21.37
CA TYR A 483 9.81 -6.62 21.40
C TYR A 483 10.76 -6.53 20.20
N SER A 484 10.77 -5.37 19.53
CA SER A 484 11.78 -4.98 18.54
C SER A 484 13.11 -4.59 19.21
N PRO A 485 14.26 -4.73 18.53
CA PRO A 485 14.42 -5.29 17.20
C PRO A 485 14.17 -6.80 17.14
N VAL A 486 13.53 -7.24 16.06
CA VAL A 486 13.37 -8.66 15.72
C VAL A 486 14.39 -9.01 14.64
N ILE A 487 15.19 -10.04 14.89
CA ILE A 487 16.21 -10.50 13.95
C ILE A 487 15.73 -11.81 13.31
N LEU A 488 15.57 -11.78 11.99
CA LEU A 488 15.34 -12.97 11.17
C LEU A 488 16.65 -13.39 10.53
N SER A 489 17.04 -14.67 10.64
CA SER A 489 18.25 -15.16 9.96
C SER A 489 18.17 -16.64 9.60
N ASP A 490 18.68 -16.99 8.41
CA ASP A 490 18.90 -18.39 7.98
C ASP A 490 20.36 -18.85 8.17
N GLY A 491 21.19 -18.04 8.83
CA GLY A 491 22.63 -18.24 8.99
C GLY A 491 23.49 -17.61 7.88
N THR A 492 22.91 -17.26 6.74
CA THR A 492 23.57 -16.54 5.64
C THR A 492 23.00 -15.13 5.48
N ASN A 493 21.69 -15.03 5.33
CA ASN A 493 20.94 -13.81 5.22
C ASN A 493 20.41 -13.39 6.60
N LYS A 494 20.26 -12.07 6.77
CA LYS A 494 19.79 -11.47 8.01
C LYS A 494 18.78 -10.37 7.69
N ASN A 495 17.82 -10.15 8.56
CA ASN A 495 16.91 -9.03 8.47
C ASN A 495 16.60 -8.52 9.87
N ILE A 496 16.80 -7.23 10.10
CA ILE A 496 16.53 -6.60 11.40
C ILE A 496 15.28 -5.77 11.23
N LEU A 497 14.27 -6.08 12.04
CA LEU A 497 12.96 -5.50 11.94
C LEU A 497 12.63 -4.67 13.18
N ASN A 498 12.08 -3.51 12.92
CA ASN A 498 11.35 -2.70 13.89
C ASN A 498 9.85 -2.91 13.70
N SER A 499 9.07 -2.65 14.76
CA SER A 499 7.61 -2.61 14.64
C SER A 499 7.18 -1.43 13.78
N CYS A 500 5.97 -1.51 13.21
CA CYS A 500 5.39 -0.40 12.45
C CYS A 500 5.36 0.93 13.25
N TYR A 501 5.42 2.04 12.53
CA TYR A 501 5.23 3.41 12.97
C TYR A 501 4.03 3.58 13.90
N GLU A 502 4.20 4.39 14.93
CA GLU A 502 3.10 4.84 15.80
C GLU A 502 2.10 5.66 14.99
N TRP A 503 0.82 5.27 15.01
CA TRP A 503 -0.24 5.99 14.30
C TRP A 503 -1.17 6.76 15.22
N ASN A 504 -1.12 6.52 16.53
CA ASN A 504 -1.96 7.22 17.49
C ASN A 504 -1.18 8.37 18.12
N TRP A 505 -1.60 9.58 17.80
CA TRP A 505 -1.01 10.82 18.27
C TRP A 505 -2.09 11.69 18.89
N ILE A 506 -1.80 12.30 20.04
CA ILE A 506 -2.56 13.44 20.54
C ILE A 506 -1.71 14.66 20.21
N GLU A 507 -2.23 15.51 19.33
CA GLU A 507 -1.50 16.67 18.81
C GLU A 507 -0.16 16.24 18.19
N SER A 508 0.96 16.69 18.75
CA SER A 508 2.33 16.36 18.34
C SER A 508 2.98 15.26 19.18
N ARG A 509 2.23 14.64 20.10
CA ARG A 509 2.76 13.62 21.03
C ARG A 509 2.23 12.23 20.71
N PRO A 510 3.10 11.20 20.63
CA PRO A 510 2.65 9.82 20.45
C PRO A 510 1.91 9.31 21.70
N GLN A 511 0.93 8.42 21.50
CA GLN A 511 0.20 7.78 22.61
C GLN A 511 0.88 6.53 23.17
N PHE A 512 2.05 6.13 22.64
CA PHE A 512 2.77 4.92 23.04
C PHE A 512 1.94 3.64 22.87
N THR A 513 1.16 3.57 21.80
CA THR A 513 0.30 2.45 21.43
C THR A 513 0.78 1.75 20.14
N ARG A 514 2.10 1.74 19.94
CA ARG A 514 2.75 1.24 18.74
C ARG A 514 2.51 -0.26 18.58
N GLN A 515 1.88 -0.62 17.47
CA GLN A 515 1.47 -2.00 17.25
C GLN A 515 2.66 -2.88 16.90
N SER A 516 2.81 -3.99 17.62
CA SER A 516 3.83 -5.01 17.35
C SER A 516 3.51 -5.81 16.08
N LYS A 517 3.75 -5.19 14.93
CA LYS A 517 3.60 -5.77 13.59
C LYS A 517 4.91 -5.66 12.83
N PHE A 518 5.22 -6.71 12.07
CA PHE A 518 6.51 -6.87 11.43
C PHE A 518 6.35 -7.44 10.02
N ILE A 519 7.18 -6.92 9.11
CA ILE A 519 7.26 -7.34 7.71
C ILE A 519 8.73 -7.57 7.41
N GLY A 520 9.11 -8.77 6.99
CA GLY A 520 10.51 -9.11 6.75
C GLY A 520 10.72 -9.93 5.50
N LEU A 521 11.76 -9.59 4.73
CA LEU A 521 12.33 -10.46 3.71
C LEU A 521 13.04 -11.65 4.37
N VAL A 522 12.77 -12.85 3.85
CA VAL A 522 13.35 -14.13 4.27
C VAL A 522 13.71 -14.98 3.04
N SER A 523 14.64 -15.91 3.17
CA SER A 523 14.96 -16.84 2.08
C SER A 523 13.86 -17.89 1.93
N ALA A 524 13.43 -18.15 0.70
CA ALA A 524 12.51 -19.23 0.37
C ALA A 524 13.11 -20.60 0.70
N ASN A 525 12.26 -21.57 1.03
CA ASN A 525 12.64 -22.99 1.24
C ASN A 525 13.77 -23.17 2.28
N SER A 526 13.76 -22.31 3.30
CA SER A 526 14.82 -22.23 4.30
C SER A 526 14.27 -22.28 5.73
N LYS A 527 15.18 -22.41 6.69
CA LYS A 527 14.89 -22.35 8.12
C LYS A 527 15.31 -20.98 8.66
N ILE A 528 14.34 -20.23 9.17
CA ILE A 528 14.54 -18.87 9.69
C ILE A 528 14.52 -18.92 11.21
N MET A 529 15.65 -18.57 11.82
CA MET A 529 15.72 -18.27 13.25
C MET A 529 15.14 -16.88 13.49
N LEU A 530 14.18 -16.79 14.41
CA LEU A 530 13.58 -15.55 14.88
C LEU A 530 14.03 -15.30 16.31
N ASN A 531 14.83 -14.23 16.48
CA ASN A 531 15.31 -13.78 17.78
C ASN A 531 14.75 -12.39 18.08
N THR A 532 14.46 -12.12 19.36
CA THR A 532 13.90 -10.85 19.83
C THR A 532 14.74 -10.35 21.01
N THR A 533 14.75 -9.03 21.23
CA THR A 533 15.39 -8.42 22.42
C THR A 533 14.46 -8.41 23.63
N GLY A 534 13.15 -8.36 23.40
CA GLY A 534 12.13 -8.52 24.43
C GLY A 534 11.62 -9.97 24.52
N LEU A 535 10.90 -10.28 25.60
CA LEU A 535 10.18 -11.55 25.70
C LEU A 535 9.15 -11.65 24.57
N GLN A 536 8.85 -12.88 24.16
CA GLN A 536 7.85 -13.16 23.13
C GLN A 536 6.41 -12.86 23.64
N PRO A 537 5.55 -12.28 22.81
CA PRO A 537 4.13 -12.08 23.13
C PRO A 537 3.42 -13.42 23.39
N THR A 538 2.38 -13.38 24.23
CA THR A 538 1.63 -14.58 24.63
C THR A 538 0.73 -15.12 23.53
N SER A 539 0.41 -14.29 22.53
CA SER A 539 -0.20 -14.73 21.29
C SER A 539 0.41 -13.96 20.11
N SER A 540 0.71 -14.68 19.03
CA SER A 540 1.19 -14.09 17.78
C SER A 540 0.68 -14.85 16.58
N LYS A 541 0.51 -14.12 15.48
CA LYS A 541 0.10 -14.66 14.20
C LYS A 541 1.21 -14.51 13.17
N PHE A 542 1.44 -15.56 12.38
CA PHE A 542 2.49 -15.66 11.37
C PHE A 542 1.91 -16.17 10.05
N TRP A 543 2.37 -15.60 8.93
CA TRP A 543 2.07 -16.10 7.59
C TRP A 543 3.11 -15.61 6.59
N LEU A 544 3.29 -16.39 5.52
CA LEU A 544 4.02 -15.93 4.35
C LEU A 544 3.06 -15.17 3.43
N SER A 545 3.61 -14.22 2.69
CA SER A 545 2.89 -13.60 1.59
C SER A 545 2.42 -14.69 0.62
N GLN A 546 1.09 -14.82 0.53
CA GLN A 546 0.45 -15.87 -0.25
C GLN A 546 0.55 -15.56 -1.74
N ASN A 547 0.74 -16.60 -2.55
CA ASN A 547 0.73 -16.48 -4.00
C ASN A 547 0.02 -17.69 -4.62
N SER A 548 -1.26 -17.52 -4.97
CA SER A 548 -2.06 -18.56 -5.62
C SER A 548 -1.75 -18.74 -7.11
N GLU A 549 -0.96 -17.85 -7.72
CA GLU A 549 -0.67 -17.86 -9.17
C GLU A 549 0.51 -18.75 -9.55
N VAL A 550 1.14 -19.40 -8.57
CA VAL A 550 2.37 -20.17 -8.74
C VAL A 550 2.11 -21.64 -8.42
N ASP A 551 2.55 -22.52 -9.32
CA ASP A 551 2.39 -23.97 -9.19
C ASP A 551 3.22 -24.57 -8.05
N VAL A 552 4.44 -24.05 -7.83
CA VAL A 552 5.33 -24.47 -6.73
C VAL A 552 5.24 -23.47 -5.58
N GLN A 553 4.63 -23.91 -4.48
CA GLN A 553 4.48 -23.11 -3.28
C GLN A 553 5.76 -23.19 -2.44
N ASP A 554 6.36 -22.03 -2.16
CA ASP A 554 7.52 -21.99 -1.26
C ASP A 554 7.09 -22.24 0.20
N GLN A 555 8.01 -22.82 0.96
CA GLN A 555 7.85 -23.06 2.38
C GLN A 555 8.98 -22.41 3.18
N VAL A 556 8.70 -22.08 4.44
CA VAL A 556 9.69 -21.57 5.39
C VAL A 556 9.46 -22.20 6.75
N ILE A 557 10.53 -22.66 7.40
CA ILE A 557 10.45 -23.16 8.78
C ILE A 557 10.87 -22.04 9.72
N ILE A 558 9.95 -21.56 10.55
CA ILE A 558 10.23 -20.57 11.58
C ILE A 558 10.73 -21.30 12.83
N SER A 559 11.84 -20.83 13.40
CA SER A 559 12.51 -21.39 14.57
C SER A 559 12.61 -20.31 15.65
N ILE A 560 11.81 -20.45 16.70
CA ILE A 560 11.80 -19.54 17.86
C ILE A 560 12.44 -20.25 19.04
N LYS A 561 13.42 -19.61 19.67
CA LYS A 561 13.96 -20.03 20.96
C LYS A 561 13.41 -19.10 22.03
N PHE A 562 12.76 -19.65 23.04
CA PHE A 562 12.25 -18.84 24.15
C PHE A 562 13.32 -18.69 25.23
N ASP A 563 13.39 -17.52 25.86
CA ASP A 563 14.35 -17.24 26.94
C ASP A 563 13.96 -17.90 28.26
N ILE A 564 12.64 -17.97 28.50
CA ILE A 564 12.04 -18.67 29.64
C ILE A 564 11.28 -19.89 29.13
N LYS A 565 11.23 -20.98 29.92
CA LYS A 565 10.52 -22.20 29.50
C LYS A 565 9.04 -21.89 29.32
N LEU A 566 8.57 -21.91 28.07
CA LEU A 566 7.19 -21.59 27.69
C LEU A 566 6.58 -22.75 26.94
N MET A 567 5.28 -22.96 27.11
CA MET A 567 4.57 -24.03 26.40
C MET A 567 3.71 -23.44 25.27
N PRO A 568 4.15 -23.54 24.00
CA PRO A 568 3.37 -23.09 22.87
C PRO A 568 2.34 -24.14 22.42
N LYS A 569 1.12 -23.70 22.09
CA LYS A 569 0.21 -24.44 21.19
C LYS A 569 0.03 -23.66 19.90
N LEU A 570 -0.06 -24.38 18.79
CA LEU A 570 -0.26 -23.81 17.47
C LEU A 570 -1.67 -24.02 16.98
N PHE A 571 -2.20 -22.99 16.33
CA PHE A 571 -3.52 -22.97 15.74
C PHE A 571 -3.41 -22.61 14.27
N LYS A 572 -4.14 -23.31 13.42
CA LYS A 572 -4.36 -22.93 12.02
C LYS A 572 -5.84 -22.68 11.83
N ASN A 573 -6.18 -21.45 11.45
CA ASN A 573 -7.57 -21.01 11.27
C ASN A 573 -8.45 -21.33 12.49
N GLY A 574 -7.91 -21.15 13.70
CA GLY A 574 -8.59 -21.40 14.98
C GLY A 574 -8.60 -22.86 15.44
N ILE A 575 -8.09 -23.80 14.64
CA ILE A 575 -8.03 -25.22 14.97
C ILE A 575 -6.66 -25.56 15.53
N ILE A 576 -6.63 -26.21 16.70
CA ILE A 576 -5.39 -26.70 17.33
C ILE A 576 -4.74 -27.74 16.42
N ILE A 577 -3.45 -27.57 16.16
CA ILE A 577 -2.63 -28.49 15.39
C ILE A 577 -1.89 -29.40 16.37
N SER A 578 -1.72 -30.68 16.01
CA SER A 578 -0.87 -31.60 16.78
C SER A 578 0.56 -31.60 16.23
N PRO A 579 1.59 -31.85 17.06
CA PRO A 579 2.96 -31.94 16.60
C PRO A 579 3.11 -33.00 15.50
N SER A 580 3.84 -32.67 14.43
CA SER A 580 4.03 -33.54 13.28
C SER A 580 5.38 -33.31 12.60
N LEU A 581 5.68 -34.08 11.55
CA LEU A 581 6.79 -33.77 10.66
C LEU A 581 6.55 -32.41 9.98
N LEU A 582 7.61 -31.65 9.78
CA LEU A 582 7.60 -30.28 9.25
C LEU A 582 7.35 -30.24 7.73
N ASP A 583 6.25 -30.82 7.25
CA ASP A 583 5.96 -31.07 5.83
C ASP A 583 4.80 -30.25 5.26
N SER A 584 4.04 -29.57 6.11
CA SER A 584 2.79 -28.92 5.73
C SER A 584 2.54 -27.64 6.52
N CYS A 585 1.71 -26.75 6.00
CA CYS A 585 1.38 -25.50 6.68
C CYS A 585 0.85 -25.73 8.10
N GLY A 586 1.53 -25.18 9.10
CA GLY A 586 1.20 -25.26 10.51
C GLY A 586 1.76 -26.49 11.22
N SER A 587 2.33 -27.46 10.50
CA SER A 587 3.09 -28.56 11.11
C SER A 587 4.21 -28.00 11.99
N TYR A 588 4.41 -28.61 13.16
CA TYR A 588 5.37 -28.10 14.12
C TYR A 588 6.02 -29.17 15.00
N ASN A 589 7.20 -28.83 15.49
CA ASN A 589 7.96 -29.60 16.46
C ASN A 589 8.38 -28.65 17.59
N TYR A 590 8.10 -29.02 18.82
CA TYR A 590 8.52 -28.28 20.00
C TYR A 590 9.43 -29.16 20.87
N SER A 591 10.66 -28.70 21.09
CA SER A 591 11.62 -29.35 21.96
C SER A 591 11.61 -28.66 23.32
N PHE A 592 10.98 -29.31 24.32
CA PHE A 592 10.90 -28.81 25.69
C PHE A 592 12.28 -28.58 26.31
N THR A 593 13.20 -29.52 26.15
CA THR A 593 14.57 -29.44 26.69
C THR A 593 15.40 -28.30 26.09
N LYS A 594 15.20 -27.99 24.81
CA LYS A 594 15.88 -26.88 24.12
C LYS A 594 15.10 -25.57 24.17
N ASN A 595 13.89 -25.61 24.73
CA ASN A 595 12.92 -24.52 24.75
C ASN A 595 12.75 -23.86 23.38
N LYS A 596 12.58 -24.71 22.36
CA LYS A 596 12.65 -24.33 20.95
C LYS A 596 11.43 -24.83 20.20
N LEU A 597 10.73 -23.90 19.55
CA LEU A 597 9.61 -24.17 18.66
C LEU A 597 10.06 -24.03 17.21
N GLU A 598 9.72 -25.02 16.39
CA GLU A 598 9.89 -24.98 14.94
C GLU A 598 8.56 -25.26 14.26
N PHE A 599 8.14 -24.44 13.31
CA PHE A 599 6.89 -24.64 12.57
C PHE A 599 6.98 -24.19 11.12
N THR A 600 6.21 -24.83 10.25
CA THR A 600 6.23 -24.59 8.81
C THR A 600 5.15 -23.60 8.38
N LEU A 601 5.56 -22.60 7.60
CA LEU A 601 4.67 -21.71 6.86
C LEU A 601 4.82 -22.00 5.36
N THR A 602 3.72 -21.87 4.62
CA THR A 602 3.69 -22.04 3.17
C THR A 602 2.98 -20.87 2.53
N GLN A 603 3.17 -20.67 1.23
CA GLN A 603 2.45 -19.65 0.47
C GLN A 603 0.98 -20.00 0.14
N GLN A 604 0.51 -21.18 0.56
CA GLN A 604 -0.88 -21.62 0.31
C GLN A 604 -1.88 -20.60 0.85
N PRO A 605 -3.01 -20.38 0.15
CA PRO A 605 -4.13 -19.64 0.69
C PRO A 605 -4.52 -20.17 2.07
N ASP A 606 -4.86 -19.27 2.98
CA ASP A 606 -5.27 -19.58 4.35
C ASP A 606 -4.21 -20.27 5.22
N CYS A 607 -2.94 -20.22 4.82
CA CYS A 607 -1.82 -20.64 5.67
C CYS A 607 -1.48 -19.58 6.72
N TYR A 608 -2.33 -19.47 7.73
CA TYR A 608 -2.13 -18.61 8.89
C TYR A 608 -1.89 -19.45 10.14
N VAL A 609 -0.74 -19.26 10.78
CA VAL A 609 -0.38 -19.97 12.00
C VAL A 609 -0.41 -18.99 13.17
N GLU A 610 -1.20 -19.29 14.17
CA GLU A 610 -1.22 -18.58 15.44
C GLU A 610 -0.46 -19.41 16.48
N VAL A 611 0.51 -18.79 17.15
CA VAL A 611 1.28 -19.36 18.25
C VAL A 611 0.74 -18.73 19.52
N LYS A 612 0.17 -19.53 20.42
CA LYS A 612 -0.26 -19.09 21.76
C LYS A 612 0.59 -19.77 22.82
N LEU A 613 0.99 -19.01 23.81
CA LEU A 613 1.71 -19.48 24.99
C LEU A 613 0.68 -19.75 26.10
N PHE A 614 0.93 -20.79 26.90
CA PHE A 614 0.03 -21.19 27.99
C PHE A 614 0.75 -21.33 29.31
N ASN A 615 -0.01 -21.15 30.40
CA ASN A 615 0.41 -21.50 31.74
C ASN A 615 0.50 -23.03 31.86
N TYR A 616 1.51 -23.53 32.55
CA TYR A 616 1.68 -24.96 32.69
C TYR A 616 2.44 -25.32 33.97
N ILE A 617 2.36 -26.58 34.34
CA ILE A 617 3.22 -27.17 35.36
C ILE A 617 4.12 -28.21 34.71
N ALA A 618 5.43 -28.02 34.84
CA ALA A 618 6.43 -28.99 34.44
C ALA A 618 6.55 -30.05 35.52
N ILE A 619 6.61 -31.31 35.08
CA ILE A 619 6.67 -32.47 35.93
C ILE A 619 7.87 -33.29 35.44
N LYS A 620 8.81 -33.52 36.35
CA LYS A 620 9.95 -34.40 36.09
C LYS A 620 9.83 -35.60 37.01
N GLN A 621 9.68 -36.77 36.41
CA GLN A 621 9.57 -38.03 37.13
C GLN A 621 10.64 -39.00 36.64
N LYS A 622 11.31 -39.64 37.58
CA LYS A 622 12.24 -40.72 37.33
C LYS A 622 11.63 -42.02 37.80
N PHE A 623 11.62 -43.01 36.93
CA PHE A 623 11.11 -44.34 37.23
C PHE A 623 12.17 -45.40 37.01
N LEU A 624 12.06 -46.48 37.77
CA LEU A 624 12.57 -47.79 37.38
C LEU A 624 11.44 -48.47 36.59
N ALA A 625 11.64 -48.66 35.30
CA ALA A 625 10.58 -49.08 34.39
C ALA A 625 11.07 -50.06 33.33
N ASN A 626 10.12 -50.72 32.67
CA ASN A 626 10.40 -51.53 31.49
C ASN A 626 10.90 -50.62 30.35
N PRO A 627 11.96 -50.99 29.61
CA PRO A 627 12.49 -50.20 28.50
C PRO A 627 11.48 -49.96 27.36
N LYS A 628 10.39 -50.72 27.29
CA LYS A 628 9.29 -50.50 26.34
C LYS A 628 8.39 -49.31 26.72
N LEU A 629 8.50 -48.77 27.92
CA LEU A 629 7.71 -47.61 28.35
C LEU A 629 8.18 -46.35 27.62
N ASN A 630 7.38 -45.93 26.64
CA ASN A 630 7.62 -44.71 25.88
C ASN A 630 6.67 -43.57 26.31
N CYS A 631 6.95 -42.35 25.86
CA CYS A 631 6.15 -41.18 26.21
C CYS A 631 4.66 -41.32 25.87
N ILE A 632 4.30 -42.01 24.78
CA ILE A 632 2.90 -42.20 24.38
C ILE A 632 2.18 -43.08 25.40
N HIS A 633 2.76 -44.24 25.75
CA HIS A 633 2.18 -45.12 26.78
C HIS A 633 2.10 -44.41 28.12
N PHE A 634 3.16 -43.71 28.52
CA PHE A 634 3.19 -42.96 29.76
C PHE A 634 2.10 -41.87 29.82
N LEU A 635 1.94 -41.07 28.76
CA LEU A 635 0.90 -40.03 28.72
C LEU A 635 -0.52 -40.62 28.71
N LEU A 636 -0.76 -41.73 27.99
CA LEU A 636 -2.05 -42.41 28.00
C LEU A 636 -2.40 -42.94 29.40
N THR A 637 -1.40 -43.46 30.11
CA THR A 637 -1.52 -43.88 31.51
C THR A 637 -1.90 -42.71 32.42
N MET A 638 -1.14 -41.61 32.36
CA MET A 638 -1.43 -40.43 33.18
C MET A 638 -2.81 -39.84 32.86
N LYS A 639 -3.23 -39.84 31.58
CA LYS A 639 -4.58 -39.46 31.18
C LYS A 639 -5.65 -40.32 31.84
N ARG A 640 -5.49 -41.64 31.82
CA ARG A 640 -6.45 -42.57 32.43
C ARG A 640 -6.54 -42.36 33.95
N PHE A 641 -5.40 -42.12 34.60
CA PHE A 641 -5.32 -41.99 36.05
C PHE A 641 -5.87 -40.65 36.56
N TYR A 642 -5.54 -39.55 35.89
CA TYR A 642 -5.88 -38.20 36.36
C TYR A 642 -7.04 -37.54 35.62
N GLN A 643 -7.57 -38.19 34.58
CA GLN A 643 -8.58 -37.62 33.68
C GLN A 643 -8.11 -36.30 33.02
N ILE A 644 -6.80 -36.20 32.75
CA ILE A 644 -6.19 -35.04 32.07
C ILE A 644 -6.37 -35.20 30.57
N ASP A 645 -6.71 -34.12 29.87
CA ASP A 645 -6.75 -34.14 28.41
C ASP A 645 -5.35 -34.31 27.81
N THR A 646 -5.20 -35.29 26.92
CA THR A 646 -4.00 -35.57 26.11
C THR A 646 -3.52 -34.36 25.32
N GLN A 647 -4.42 -33.48 24.89
CA GLN A 647 -4.04 -32.26 24.16
C GLN A 647 -3.36 -31.20 25.05
N SER A 648 -3.38 -31.42 26.36
CA SER A 648 -2.78 -30.53 27.37
C SER A 648 -1.54 -31.14 28.00
N THR A 649 -0.93 -32.14 27.35
CA THR A 649 0.29 -32.79 27.84
C THR A 649 1.36 -32.95 26.75
N VAL A 650 2.61 -32.64 27.08
CA VAL A 650 3.80 -32.87 26.24
C VAL A 650 4.76 -33.75 27.03
N CYS A 651 5.45 -34.70 26.39
CA CYS A 651 6.37 -35.61 27.07
C CYS A 651 7.66 -35.79 26.28
N SER A 652 8.78 -35.79 27.00
CA SER A 652 10.07 -36.27 26.52
C SER A 652 10.64 -37.28 27.52
N ASN A 653 11.33 -38.32 27.02
CA ASN A 653 11.96 -39.31 27.88
C ASN A 653 13.45 -39.45 27.55
N ASN A 654 14.23 -39.78 28.57
CA ASN A 654 15.64 -40.16 28.43
C ASN A 654 15.85 -41.48 29.17
N ILE A 655 16.48 -42.45 28.51
CA ILE A 655 16.76 -43.78 29.05
C ILE A 655 18.25 -43.83 29.39
N ASP A 656 18.56 -44.00 30.68
CA ASP A 656 19.93 -44.21 31.11
C ASP A 656 20.24 -45.71 31.16
N GLU A 657 20.85 -46.22 30.10
CA GLU A 657 21.23 -47.64 30.00
C GLU A 657 22.47 -48.00 30.85
N SER A 658 23.17 -47.02 31.43
CA SER A 658 24.43 -47.25 32.15
C SER A 658 24.22 -47.90 33.53
N ARG A 659 22.99 -47.93 34.04
CA ARG A 659 22.61 -48.45 35.36
C ARG A 659 21.71 -49.67 35.30
N ARG A 660 22.08 -50.69 34.52
CA ARG A 660 21.47 -52.01 34.71
C ARG A 660 21.90 -52.55 36.09
N ARG A 661 20.96 -52.66 37.04
CA ARG A 661 21.23 -53.32 38.32
C ARG A 661 21.60 -54.77 38.04
N LEU A 662 22.79 -55.17 38.48
CA LEU A 662 23.29 -56.55 38.41
C LEU A 662 22.35 -57.47 39.23
N GLY A 663 21.31 -58.01 38.60
CA GLY A 663 20.39 -58.96 39.22
C GLY A 663 18.97 -59.03 38.63
N GLU A 664 18.46 -57.94 38.03
CA GLU A 664 17.12 -57.86 37.41
C GLU A 664 17.29 -57.49 35.93
N SER A 665 17.08 -58.45 35.02
CA SER A 665 17.58 -58.37 33.64
C SER A 665 16.90 -57.34 32.73
N ASP A 666 15.79 -56.72 33.13
CA ASP A 666 14.90 -56.04 32.18
C ASP A 666 14.42 -54.63 32.62
N LEU A 667 14.98 -54.05 33.67
CA LEU A 667 14.58 -52.70 34.16
C LEU A 667 15.63 -51.64 33.85
N VAL A 668 15.18 -50.45 33.46
CA VAL A 668 16.02 -49.29 33.16
C VAL A 668 15.52 -48.05 33.92
N GLU A 669 16.44 -47.12 34.23
CA GLU A 669 16.08 -45.80 34.75
C GLU A 669 15.58 -44.94 33.57
N ILE A 670 14.29 -44.58 33.60
CA ILE A 670 13.69 -43.69 32.61
C ILE A 670 13.30 -42.39 33.30
N THR A 671 13.82 -41.28 32.78
CA THR A 671 13.38 -39.94 33.19
C THR A 671 12.36 -39.43 32.20
N PHE A 672 11.15 -39.12 32.65
CA PHE A 672 10.15 -38.39 31.89
C PHE A 672 10.11 -36.94 32.33
N GLU A 673 10.21 -36.03 31.37
CA GLU A 673 9.89 -34.62 31.53
C GLU A 673 8.64 -34.32 30.73
N TRP A 674 7.57 -33.95 31.43
CA TRP A 674 6.27 -33.68 30.85
C TRP A 674 5.59 -32.47 31.48
N ALA A 675 4.48 -32.03 30.92
CA ALA A 675 3.77 -30.86 31.42
C ALA A 675 2.24 -31.03 31.41
N ILE A 676 1.55 -30.36 32.32
CA ILE A 676 0.09 -30.16 32.26
C ILE A 676 -0.17 -28.69 31.96
N ILE A 677 -0.92 -28.43 30.89
CA ILE A 677 -1.20 -27.10 30.39
C ILE A 677 -2.58 -26.64 30.89
N ASP A 678 -2.66 -25.42 31.40
CA ASP A 678 -3.92 -24.73 31.64
C ASP A 678 -4.32 -23.97 30.38
N ASP A 679 -5.55 -24.16 29.91
CA ASP A 679 -6.01 -23.57 28.64
C ASP A 679 -6.32 -22.06 28.76
N ALA A 680 -6.24 -21.49 29.96
CA ALA A 680 -6.31 -20.05 30.14
C ALA A 680 -5.07 -19.37 29.56
N GLN A 681 -5.30 -18.42 28.65
CA GLN A 681 -4.24 -17.66 28.01
C GLN A 681 -3.63 -16.67 29.01
N PRO A 682 -2.31 -16.65 29.20
CA PRO A 682 -1.64 -15.67 30.06
C PRO A 682 -2.03 -14.23 29.72
N GLY A 683 -2.23 -13.40 30.74
CA GLY A 683 -2.68 -12.00 30.61
C GLY A 683 -4.17 -11.80 30.38
N THR A 684 -4.98 -12.87 30.46
CA THR A 684 -6.46 -12.77 30.43
C THR A 684 -7.04 -12.92 31.84
N PRO A 685 -8.24 -12.40 32.14
CA PRO A 685 -8.88 -12.58 33.45
C PRO A 685 -9.02 -14.05 33.87
N GLU A 686 -9.18 -14.96 32.91
CA GLU A 686 -9.27 -16.40 33.15
C GLU A 686 -7.95 -16.97 33.72
N ALA A 687 -6.80 -16.38 33.39
CA ALA A 687 -5.48 -16.84 33.83
C ALA A 687 -5.21 -16.55 35.33
N TYR A 688 -5.94 -15.65 35.98
CA TYR A 688 -5.77 -15.40 37.42
C TYR A 688 -6.09 -16.65 38.27
N GLY A 689 -6.94 -17.56 37.76
CA GLY A 689 -7.22 -18.84 38.41
C GLY A 689 -6.28 -19.98 38.01
N SER A 690 -5.26 -19.74 37.16
CA SER A 690 -4.36 -20.80 36.66
C SER A 690 -3.60 -21.50 37.77
N GLU A 691 -3.13 -20.74 38.77
CA GLU A 691 -2.39 -21.29 39.91
C GLU A 691 -3.21 -22.30 40.69
N GLU A 692 -4.44 -21.94 41.05
CA GLU A 692 -5.35 -22.81 41.80
C GLU A 692 -5.76 -24.04 40.98
N ARG A 693 -5.93 -23.90 39.65
CA ARG A 693 -6.26 -25.04 38.78
C ARG A 693 -5.08 -25.99 38.63
N LEU A 694 -3.87 -25.47 38.44
CA LEU A 694 -2.67 -26.28 38.27
C LEU A 694 -2.22 -26.93 39.59
N SER A 695 -2.39 -26.27 40.74
CA SER A 695 -2.07 -26.84 42.06
C SER A 695 -2.92 -28.06 42.40
N LYS A 696 -4.20 -28.08 42.01
CA LYS A 696 -5.07 -29.26 42.15
C LYS A 696 -4.53 -30.49 41.43
N TYR A 697 -3.77 -30.31 40.35
CA TYR A 697 -3.09 -31.43 39.69
C TYR A 697 -1.85 -31.89 40.44
N VAL A 698 -1.10 -30.99 41.10
CA VAL A 698 0.04 -31.36 41.96
C VAL A 698 -0.42 -32.29 43.08
N ASP A 699 -1.50 -31.93 43.75
CA ASP A 699 -2.06 -32.74 44.85
C ASP A 699 -2.43 -34.13 44.36
N LYS A 700 -3.08 -34.24 43.19
CA LYS A 700 -3.38 -35.52 42.55
C LYS A 700 -2.13 -36.29 42.15
N LEU A 701 -1.15 -35.61 41.54
CA LEU A 701 0.11 -36.23 41.09
C LEU A 701 0.95 -36.80 42.23
N SER A 702 0.84 -36.18 43.42
CA SER A 702 1.52 -36.67 44.62
C SER A 702 0.95 -37.99 45.15
N GLN A 703 -0.27 -38.35 44.74
CA GLN A 703 -0.95 -39.58 45.16
C GLN A 703 -0.66 -40.76 44.22
N PHE A 704 0.12 -40.57 43.16
CA PHE A 704 0.42 -41.63 42.20
C PHE A 704 1.45 -42.60 42.72
N THR A 705 1.11 -43.88 42.57
CA THR A 705 1.92 -45.01 43.01
C THR A 705 2.38 -45.78 41.77
N ALA A 706 3.54 -46.42 41.88
CA ALA A 706 4.05 -47.27 40.80
C ALA A 706 3.05 -48.40 40.53
N ASP A 707 2.75 -48.62 39.26
CA ASP A 707 1.88 -49.70 38.79
C ASP A 707 2.67 -50.63 37.86
N PRO A 708 3.05 -51.83 38.35
CA PRO A 708 3.78 -52.81 37.56
C PRO A 708 3.06 -53.22 36.27
N ASP A 709 1.72 -53.17 36.24
CA ASP A 709 0.93 -53.49 35.04
C ASP A 709 1.11 -52.43 33.93
N LEU A 710 1.57 -51.24 34.30
CA LEU A 710 1.92 -50.14 33.40
C LEU A 710 3.42 -50.13 33.05
N GLY A 711 4.16 -51.14 33.50
CA GLY A 711 5.61 -51.24 33.30
C GLY A 711 6.42 -50.26 34.15
N ILE A 712 5.82 -49.67 35.20
CA ILE A 712 6.46 -48.77 36.17
C ILE A 712 6.59 -49.52 37.49
N TYR A 713 7.81 -49.85 37.90
CA TYR A 713 8.06 -50.68 39.09
C TYR A 713 8.39 -49.85 40.33
N GLU A 714 9.10 -48.75 40.15
CA GLU A 714 9.49 -47.85 41.25
C GLU A 714 9.50 -46.40 40.76
N ILE A 715 9.03 -45.47 41.59
CA ILE A 715 9.21 -44.03 41.39
C ILE A 715 10.47 -43.63 42.16
N LEU A 716 11.55 -43.34 41.46
CA LEU A 716 12.84 -43.00 42.06
C LEU A 716 12.86 -41.55 42.57
N SER A 717 12.23 -40.64 41.83
CA SER A 717 12.09 -39.24 42.24
C SER A 717 10.99 -38.55 41.44
N GLN A 718 10.34 -37.57 42.05
CA GLN A 718 9.35 -36.71 41.40
C GLN A 718 9.56 -35.27 41.84
N SER A 719 9.62 -34.35 40.88
CA SER A 719 9.69 -32.91 41.13
C SER A 719 8.73 -32.16 40.23
N TYR A 720 8.18 -31.07 40.76
CA TYR A 720 7.23 -30.20 40.08
C TYR A 720 7.80 -28.80 40.01
N GLU A 721 7.60 -28.15 38.88
CA GLU A 721 7.97 -26.75 38.68
C GLU A 721 6.80 -26.07 37.97
N SER A 722 6.06 -25.22 38.67
CA SER A 722 4.96 -24.45 38.08
C SER A 722 5.51 -23.24 37.35
N TYR A 723 5.00 -23.01 36.15
CA TYR A 723 5.33 -21.85 35.33
C TYR A 723 4.03 -21.11 35.03
N ILE A 724 3.76 -20.11 35.88
CA ILE A 724 2.53 -19.33 35.83
C ILE A 724 2.90 -17.91 35.44
N LEU A 725 2.38 -17.48 34.29
CA LEU A 725 2.43 -16.12 33.80
C LEU A 725 1.09 -15.46 34.12
N THR A 726 0.97 -14.92 35.33
CA THR A 726 -0.20 -14.16 35.78
C THR A 726 -0.12 -12.70 35.33
N ASP A 727 1.05 -12.08 35.45
CA ASP A 727 1.29 -10.70 35.02
C ASP A 727 2.34 -10.63 33.91
N ILE A 728 1.95 -10.11 32.75
CA ILE A 728 2.85 -9.76 31.65
C ILE A 728 3.23 -8.28 31.79
N ASN A 729 3.62 -7.87 33.01
CA ASN A 729 4.06 -6.50 33.24
C ASN A 729 5.53 -6.39 32.82
N LEU A 730 5.76 -6.33 31.52
CA LEU A 730 7.08 -6.07 30.97
C LEU A 730 7.15 -4.61 30.57
N PRO A 731 8.03 -3.80 31.19
CA PRO A 731 8.29 -2.46 30.72
C PRO A 731 8.69 -2.52 29.23
N SER A 732 8.32 -1.49 28.46
CA SER A 732 8.75 -1.33 27.07
C SER A 732 10.26 -1.57 26.97
N SER A 733 10.67 -2.46 26.06
CA SER A 733 12.08 -2.85 25.91
C SER A 733 12.93 -1.84 25.13
N GLU A 734 12.36 -0.69 24.72
CA GLU A 734 13.17 0.36 24.13
C GLU A 734 14.03 1.04 25.20
N PRO A 735 15.37 1.12 25.03
CA PRO A 735 16.21 1.85 25.96
C PRO A 735 15.83 3.33 25.94
N THR A 736 15.27 3.80 27.06
CA THR A 736 15.00 5.22 27.31
C THR A 736 16.29 6.05 27.41
N GLU A 737 17.45 5.41 27.51
CA GLU A 737 18.73 6.06 27.87
C GLU A 737 19.46 6.76 26.72
N LEU A 738 18.99 6.69 25.47
CA LEU A 738 19.54 7.51 24.36
C LEU A 738 18.90 8.90 24.25
N LEU A 739 17.98 9.27 25.17
CA LEU A 739 17.25 10.54 25.12
C LEU A 739 18.02 11.79 25.58
N ASP A 740 19.18 11.66 26.24
CA ASP A 740 19.86 12.82 26.86
C ASP A 740 21.07 13.38 26.08
N THR A 741 21.45 12.81 24.95
CA THR A 741 22.45 13.45 24.08
C THR A 741 21.75 14.42 23.14
N THR A 742 21.69 15.68 23.58
CA THR A 742 21.40 16.88 22.80
C THR A 742 22.22 16.90 21.51
N ILE A 743 21.63 16.44 20.41
CA ILE A 743 22.06 16.85 19.07
C ILE A 743 21.49 18.26 18.86
N SER A 744 22.27 19.26 19.22
CA SER A 744 22.05 20.66 18.82
C SER A 744 22.25 20.80 17.31
N ASN A 745 21.20 20.56 16.53
CA ASN A 745 21.14 21.03 15.15
C ASN A 745 20.36 22.36 15.07
N PRO A 746 20.84 23.32 14.28
CA PRO A 746 20.34 24.68 14.29
C PRO A 746 18.96 24.74 13.65
N ILE A 747 18.00 25.26 14.41
CA ILE A 747 16.67 25.60 13.91
C ILE A 747 16.82 26.74 12.91
N VAL A 748 16.61 26.45 11.63
CA VAL A 748 16.30 27.47 10.63
C VAL A 748 14.88 27.94 10.92
N GLN A 749 14.75 29.08 11.61
CA GLN A 749 13.49 29.79 11.75
C GLN A 749 13.07 30.30 10.38
N ASN A 750 12.10 29.63 9.75
CA ASN A 750 11.30 30.25 8.71
C ASN A 750 10.22 31.09 9.39
N ASN A 751 10.41 32.41 9.33
CA ASN A 751 9.40 33.40 9.66
C ASN A 751 8.20 33.26 8.73
N THR A 752 7.08 32.78 9.26
CA THR A 752 5.76 33.09 8.72
C THR A 752 4.92 33.70 9.82
N ASN A 753 4.87 35.03 9.81
CA ASN A 753 3.84 35.81 10.46
C ASN A 753 2.49 35.44 9.82
N ASN A 754 1.56 34.93 10.62
CA ASN A 754 0.16 35.30 10.48
C ASN A 754 -0.56 35.06 11.81
N SER A 755 -1.13 36.16 12.29
CA SER A 755 -1.88 36.36 13.50
C SER A 755 -3.26 35.69 13.47
N ASP A 756 -3.66 35.27 14.67
CA ASP A 756 -5.02 35.28 15.21
C ASP A 756 -6.11 34.46 14.52
N THR A 757 -6.63 33.44 15.23
CA THR A 757 -7.91 33.59 15.93
C THR A 757 -8.12 32.44 16.93
N SER A 758 -8.44 32.83 18.15
CA SER A 758 -8.85 32.02 19.29
C SER A 758 -10.18 31.31 19.05
N PHE A 759 -10.27 30.02 19.37
CA PHE A 759 -11.52 29.37 19.73
C PHE A 759 -11.35 28.64 21.07
N GLN A 760 -11.97 29.21 22.11
CA GLN A 760 -12.19 28.59 23.40
C GLN A 760 -13.45 27.70 23.34
N ASP A 761 -13.28 26.51 23.91
CA ASP A 761 -14.16 25.76 24.80
C ASP A 761 -15.59 25.39 24.37
N LEU A 762 -15.81 24.07 24.34
CA LEU A 762 -17.06 23.42 24.77
C LEU A 762 -16.70 22.08 25.45
N ASP A 763 -16.50 22.13 26.78
CA ASP A 763 -16.54 20.97 27.67
C ASP A 763 -17.85 21.04 28.50
N ILE A 764 -18.60 19.93 28.52
CA ILE A 764 -19.65 19.66 29.51
C ILE A 764 -19.52 18.18 29.90
N ILE A 765 -19.25 17.90 31.19
CA ILE A 765 -20.14 17.20 32.14
C ILE A 765 -19.40 16.99 33.48
N SER A 766 -19.81 17.82 34.45
CA SER A 766 -19.98 17.66 35.91
C SER A 766 -19.28 16.55 36.72
N ILE A 767 -18.82 16.92 37.93
CA ILE A 767 -19.36 16.53 39.27
C ILE A 767 -18.83 17.56 40.30
N ASN A 768 -19.72 18.42 40.86
CA ASN A 768 -20.11 18.54 42.28
C ASN A 768 -18.94 18.48 43.30
N GLU A 769 -18.76 19.39 44.26
CA GLU A 769 -19.74 20.02 45.16
C GLU A 769 -19.08 21.13 46.01
N ASN A 770 -19.90 22.12 46.41
CA ASN A 770 -19.78 22.99 47.60
C ASN A 770 -18.61 24.00 47.64
N GLU A 771 -18.75 25.28 47.99
CA GLU A 771 -19.74 25.99 48.82
C GLU A 771 -19.54 27.51 48.59
N SER A 772 -20.64 28.26 48.48
CA SER A 772 -20.92 29.65 48.95
C SER A 772 -19.90 30.80 48.80
N VAL A 773 -20.20 32.09 48.62
CA VAL A 773 -21.39 32.96 48.44
C VAL A 773 -20.80 34.39 48.26
N ASN A 774 -21.45 35.21 47.40
CA ASN A 774 -21.43 36.69 47.27
C ASN A 774 -20.15 37.43 46.83
N GLN A 775 -20.14 38.01 45.62
CA GLN A 775 -20.56 39.40 45.27
C GLN A 775 -19.71 40.48 45.95
N ASP A 776 -18.86 41.20 45.20
CA ASP A 776 -19.29 42.45 44.56
C ASP A 776 -18.20 43.10 43.66
N LYS A 777 -18.68 44.03 42.83
CA LYS A 777 -18.02 44.69 41.71
C LYS A 777 -17.04 45.81 42.07
N ASN A 778 -16.24 46.18 41.06
CA ASN A 778 -15.76 47.51 40.67
C ASN A 778 -14.29 47.92 40.96
N ASN A 779 -13.59 48.08 39.83
CA ASN A 779 -12.86 49.27 39.38
C ASN A 779 -11.49 49.68 39.95
N ASN A 780 -10.67 50.08 38.96
CA ASN A 780 -9.59 51.07 38.97
C ASN A 780 -8.18 50.62 39.39
N GLY A 781 -7.41 50.26 38.36
CA GLY A 781 -6.15 50.89 37.93
C GLY A 781 -5.18 51.43 38.98
N LYS A 782 -3.92 50.99 38.90
CA LYS A 782 -2.74 51.88 39.01
C LYS A 782 -1.47 51.17 38.57
N VAL A 783 -0.77 51.82 37.63
CA VAL A 783 0.64 51.59 37.31
C VAL A 783 1.50 51.92 38.53
N ILE A 784 2.39 51.01 38.95
CA ILE A 784 3.53 51.32 39.81
C ILE A 784 4.77 50.62 39.25
N ILE A 785 5.79 51.45 38.99
CA ILE A 785 7.17 51.09 38.68
C ILE A 785 7.88 50.80 40.01
N SER A 786 8.68 49.74 40.06
CA SER A 786 9.86 49.69 40.94
C SER A 786 10.99 48.94 40.25
N LYS A 787 12.09 49.68 40.05
CA LYS A 787 13.45 49.20 39.82
C LYS A 787 13.94 48.42 41.04
N ASP A 788 14.82 47.44 40.85
CA ASP A 788 16.20 47.49 41.36
C ASP A 788 17.03 46.25 40.96
N SER A 789 18.35 46.48 40.90
CA SER A 789 19.51 45.57 40.73
C SER A 789 20.01 45.21 39.31
N GLU A 790 20.77 46.14 38.73
CA GLU A 790 22.23 46.12 38.41
C GLU A 790 22.99 44.84 37.94
N PRO A 791 24.15 45.00 37.26
CA PRO A 791 24.47 44.35 35.98
C PRO A 791 25.55 43.25 36.05
N PHE A 792 25.65 42.44 34.99
CA PHE A 792 26.82 41.62 34.70
C PHE A 792 27.39 41.94 33.30
N ASP A 793 28.71 42.08 33.27
CA ASP A 793 29.58 42.36 32.13
C ASP A 793 29.55 41.23 31.07
N ASP A 794 29.41 41.62 29.80
CA ASP A 794 29.69 40.81 28.61
C ASP A 794 31.11 41.11 28.13
N ASN A 795 32.02 40.13 28.20
CA ASN A 795 33.30 40.20 27.50
C ASN A 795 33.95 38.80 27.36
N ASP A 796 33.31 37.88 26.63
CA ASP A 796 33.97 36.62 26.22
C ASP A 796 33.46 36.01 24.89
N GLN A 797 32.65 36.72 24.09
CA GLN A 797 32.06 36.16 22.86
C GLN A 797 32.87 36.33 21.56
N ASP A 798 33.98 37.08 21.55
CA ASP A 798 34.68 37.42 20.30
C ASP A 798 35.76 36.41 19.86
N GLN A 799 36.15 35.44 20.69
CA GLN A 799 37.15 34.44 20.30
C GLN A 799 36.58 33.20 19.58
N GLU A 800 35.32 32.80 19.84
CA GLU A 800 34.75 31.59 19.20
C GLU A 800 34.30 31.83 17.75
N GLN A 801 33.87 33.04 17.39
CA GLN A 801 33.44 33.33 16.01
C GLN A 801 34.62 33.34 15.01
N SER A 802 35.82 33.68 15.47
CA SER A 802 37.03 33.71 14.61
C SER A 802 37.50 32.30 14.21
N LEU A 803 37.31 31.29 15.07
CA LEU A 803 37.73 29.91 14.79
C LEU A 803 36.80 29.22 13.77
N ILE A 804 35.50 29.54 13.82
CA ILE A 804 34.48 28.98 12.93
C ILE A 804 34.68 29.48 11.48
N ILE A 805 35.09 30.74 11.31
CA ILE A 805 35.38 31.30 9.97
C ILE A 805 36.64 30.67 9.37
N ILE A 806 37.67 30.38 10.18
CA ILE A 806 38.89 29.73 9.69
C ILE A 806 38.62 28.27 9.29
N LEU A 807 37.85 27.51 10.09
CA LEU A 807 37.50 26.12 9.78
C LEU A 807 36.61 25.99 8.54
N SER A 808 35.69 26.93 8.31
CA SER A 808 34.81 26.91 7.13
C SER A 808 35.53 27.19 5.80
N ILE A 809 36.73 27.81 5.82
CA ILE A 809 37.54 28.08 4.62
C ILE A 809 38.59 27.00 4.39
N VAL A 810 39.23 26.50 5.46
CA VAL A 810 40.34 25.55 5.34
C VAL A 810 39.88 24.16 4.91
N VAL A 811 38.73 23.68 5.42
CA VAL A 811 38.23 22.33 5.12
C VAL A 811 37.87 22.14 3.63
N PRO A 812 37.13 23.06 2.97
CA PRO A 812 36.88 22.95 1.53
C PRO A 812 38.15 22.98 0.69
N LEU A 813 39.14 23.80 1.08
CA LEU A 813 40.38 23.97 0.32
C LEU A 813 41.24 22.70 0.34
N VAL A 814 41.32 22.02 1.48
CA VAL A 814 41.96 20.70 1.60
C VAL A 814 41.23 19.65 0.76
N PHE A 815 39.89 19.68 0.74
CA PHE A 815 39.08 18.75 -0.05
C PHE A 815 39.30 18.92 -1.57
N ILE A 816 39.39 20.18 -2.04
CA ILE A 816 39.69 20.51 -3.44
C ILE A 816 41.10 20.01 -3.82
N ILE A 817 42.09 20.20 -2.96
CA ILE A 817 43.46 19.71 -3.20
C ILE A 817 43.47 18.17 -3.30
N LEU A 818 42.73 17.47 -2.43
CA LEU A 818 42.65 16.01 -2.43
C LEU A 818 41.99 15.46 -3.71
N ILE A 819 40.90 16.08 -4.17
CA ILE A 819 40.23 15.73 -5.43
C ILE A 819 41.17 15.97 -6.62
N THR A 820 41.89 17.09 -6.61
CA THR A 820 42.83 17.44 -7.69
C THR A 820 43.97 16.41 -7.78
N LEU A 821 44.52 15.98 -6.64
CA LEU A 821 45.54 14.92 -6.58
C LEU A 821 45.00 13.56 -7.05
N LEU A 822 43.76 13.20 -6.71
CA LEU A 822 43.11 11.97 -7.18
C LEU A 822 42.87 11.98 -8.69
N CYS A 823 42.47 13.12 -9.25
CA CYS A 823 42.31 13.31 -10.70
C CYS A 823 43.65 13.17 -11.44
N ILE A 824 44.71 13.82 -10.94
CA ILE A 824 46.07 13.70 -11.50
C ILE A 824 46.53 12.24 -11.50
N ARG A 825 46.29 11.51 -10.39
CA ARG A 825 46.67 10.10 -10.26
C ARG A 825 45.91 9.19 -11.24
N ARG A 826 44.61 9.42 -11.46
CA ARG A 826 43.81 8.68 -12.45
C ARG A 826 44.25 8.96 -13.89
N VAL A 827 44.62 10.20 -14.20
CA VAL A 827 45.13 10.55 -15.54
C VAL A 827 46.50 9.91 -15.81
N GLN A 828 47.37 9.84 -14.81
CA GLN A 828 48.65 9.12 -14.93
C GLN A 828 48.46 7.61 -15.11
N GLN A 829 47.48 7.00 -14.41
CA GLN A 829 47.20 5.56 -14.57
C GLN A 829 46.68 5.21 -15.98
N ARG A 830 45.90 6.09 -16.62
CA ARG A 830 45.40 5.86 -17.99
C ARG A 830 46.47 5.97 -19.07
N LYS A 831 47.59 6.69 -18.84
CA LYS A 831 48.69 6.77 -19.82
C LYS A 831 49.51 5.48 -19.93
N ASN A 832 49.44 4.56 -18.95
CA ASN A 832 50.25 3.34 -18.93
C ASN A 832 49.55 2.09 -19.48
N GLN A 833 48.34 2.19 -20.06
CA GLN A 833 47.55 1.01 -20.48
C GLN A 833 47.11 1.00 -21.96
N VAL A 834 47.79 1.71 -22.86
CA VAL A 834 47.51 1.59 -24.30
C VAL A 834 48.48 0.59 -24.94
N VAL A 835 48.06 -0.68 -24.99
CA VAL A 835 48.63 -1.71 -25.87
C VAL A 835 47.66 -1.88 -27.04
N ILE A 836 48.13 -1.61 -28.26
CA ILE A 836 47.36 -1.73 -29.50
C ILE A 836 47.49 -3.18 -30.02
N PRO A 837 46.41 -3.97 -30.17
CA PRO A 837 46.48 -5.25 -30.86
C PRO A 837 46.18 -5.08 -32.36
N THR A 838 47.11 -5.55 -33.18
CA THR A 838 46.99 -5.70 -34.63
C THR A 838 46.10 -6.91 -34.95
N ILE A 839 45.01 -6.73 -35.69
CA ILE A 839 44.13 -7.82 -36.14
C ILE A 839 44.55 -8.24 -37.55
N GLN A 840 44.97 -9.50 -37.70
CA GLN A 840 45.12 -10.18 -38.99
C GLN A 840 43.77 -10.78 -39.43
N ILE A 841 43.46 -10.62 -40.71
CA ILE A 841 42.31 -11.21 -41.39
C ILE A 841 42.76 -12.54 -41.98
N GLN A 842 42.08 -13.63 -41.63
CA GLN A 842 42.10 -14.88 -42.39
C GLN A 842 40.70 -15.18 -42.93
N GLN A 843 40.64 -15.35 -44.24
CA GLN A 843 39.52 -15.89 -44.99
C GLN A 843 39.33 -17.38 -44.64
N ASN A 844 38.08 -17.84 -44.63
CA ASN A 844 37.77 -19.19 -45.09
C ASN A 844 36.35 -19.26 -45.65
N GLU A 845 36.28 -19.84 -46.85
CA GLU A 845 35.10 -20.19 -47.62
C GLU A 845 34.37 -21.38 -46.98
N THR A 846 33.05 -21.48 -47.17
CA THR A 846 32.44 -22.73 -47.62
C THR A 846 31.01 -22.52 -48.14
N THR A 847 30.87 -22.92 -49.39
CA THR A 847 29.71 -23.29 -50.22
C THR A 847 28.46 -23.83 -49.51
N ASN A 848 27.28 -23.40 -49.98
CA ASN A 848 26.04 -24.17 -49.82
C ASN A 848 25.18 -24.19 -51.09
N ASN A 849 24.53 -25.34 -51.29
CA ASN A 849 23.92 -25.86 -52.50
C ASN A 849 22.57 -25.23 -52.91
N LYS A 850 22.36 -25.21 -54.25
CA LYS A 850 21.09 -25.25 -55.02
C LYS A 850 20.16 -26.40 -54.53
N LEU A 851 18.83 -26.44 -54.63
CA LEU A 851 17.74 -25.99 -55.55
C LEU A 851 16.39 -26.41 -54.87
N PRO A 852 15.17 -26.38 -55.48
CA PRO A 852 14.39 -25.36 -56.21
C PRO A 852 13.01 -25.01 -55.57
N GLU A 853 12.35 -24.04 -56.20
CA GLU A 853 10.94 -23.64 -56.10
C GLU A 853 9.92 -24.77 -56.31
N THR A 854 8.75 -24.66 -55.66
CA THR A 854 7.45 -24.91 -56.31
C THR A 854 6.34 -24.05 -55.70
N THR A 855 5.67 -23.33 -56.60
CA THR A 855 4.39 -22.62 -56.50
C THR A 855 3.23 -23.61 -56.27
N PHE A 856 2.18 -23.23 -55.53
CA PHE A 856 0.78 -23.40 -55.96
C PHE A 856 -0.23 -22.66 -55.06
N MET A 857 -1.36 -22.35 -55.69
CA MET A 857 -2.42 -21.40 -55.37
C MET A 857 -3.32 -21.74 -54.16
N GLY A 858 -3.98 -20.71 -53.61
CA GLY A 858 -5.19 -20.87 -52.79
C GLY A 858 -5.85 -19.54 -52.42
N ARG A 859 -6.81 -19.08 -53.24
CA ARG A 859 -7.66 -17.90 -53.03
C ARG A 859 -8.79 -18.15 -52.00
N SER A 860 -9.10 -17.15 -51.19
CA SER A 860 -10.48 -16.76 -50.80
C SER A 860 -10.43 -15.35 -50.16
N ALA A 861 -10.73 -14.27 -50.87
CA ALA A 861 -12.05 -13.71 -51.17
C ALA A 861 -12.83 -13.24 -49.92
N LEU A 862 -12.72 -11.94 -49.59
CA LEU A 862 -13.83 -11.16 -49.06
C LEU A 862 -13.66 -9.69 -49.47
N LYS A 863 -14.70 -9.19 -50.13
CA LYS A 863 -14.81 -7.93 -50.86
C LYS A 863 -14.97 -6.75 -49.90
N THR A 864 -14.22 -5.68 -50.13
CA THR A 864 -14.58 -4.30 -49.74
C THR A 864 -14.81 -3.48 -51.02
N PRO A 865 -15.87 -2.66 -51.11
CA PRO A 865 -16.06 -1.79 -52.27
C PRO A 865 -15.20 -0.53 -52.16
N LYS A 866 -14.42 -0.27 -53.22
CA LYS A 866 -13.86 1.06 -53.51
C LYS A 866 -14.99 2.00 -53.91
N ALA A 867 -15.06 3.17 -53.27
CA ALA A 867 -15.75 4.33 -53.80
C ALA A 867 -14.70 5.22 -54.48
N ASP A 868 -14.96 5.55 -55.74
CA ASP A 868 -14.15 6.41 -56.58
C ASP A 868 -14.13 7.85 -56.05
N TYR A 869 -12.92 8.39 -55.97
CA TYR A 869 -12.66 9.81 -55.86
C TYR A 869 -12.99 10.47 -57.21
N ASN A 870 -13.92 11.41 -57.22
CA ASN A 870 -14.11 12.33 -58.34
C ASN A 870 -14.05 13.77 -57.80
N GLU A 871 -13.08 14.50 -58.33
CA GLU A 871 -12.82 15.91 -58.07
C GLU A 871 -13.92 16.81 -58.66
N ASN A 872 -14.04 18.02 -58.11
CA ASN A 872 -14.86 19.17 -58.53
C ASN A 872 -16.28 19.25 -57.99
N ILE A 873 -16.47 19.93 -56.86
CA ILE A 873 -17.67 20.77 -56.66
C ILE A 873 -17.28 22.11 -56.01
N GLN A 874 -17.73 23.17 -56.67
CA GLN A 874 -17.59 24.58 -56.37
C GLN A 874 -18.25 24.99 -55.05
N PHE A 875 -17.61 25.89 -54.31
CA PHE A 875 -18.23 26.65 -53.23
C PHE A 875 -19.19 27.68 -53.83
N VAL A 876 -20.48 27.56 -53.51
CA VAL A 876 -21.46 28.66 -53.64
C VAL A 876 -22.08 28.89 -52.28
N THR A 877 -21.65 29.98 -51.66
CA THR A 877 -22.26 30.62 -50.50
C THR A 877 -23.54 31.35 -50.92
N LYS A 878 -24.66 31.13 -50.23
CA LYS A 878 -25.70 32.14 -50.06
C LYS A 878 -26.59 31.83 -48.85
N ILE A 879 -26.52 32.77 -47.89
CA ILE A 879 -27.34 33.13 -46.72
C ILE A 879 -28.37 32.10 -46.24
#